data_AF-A0A936JIK8-F1
#
_entry.id   AF-A0A936JIK8-F1
#
_cell.length_a   1.000
_cell.length_b   1.000
_cell.length_c   1.000
_cell.angle_alpha   90.00
_cell.angle_beta   90.00
_cell.angle_gamma   90.00
#
_symmetry.space_group_name_H-M   'P 1'
#
loop_
_entity.id
_entity.type
_entity.pdbx_description
1 polymer ?
#
loop_
_entity_poly.entity_id
_entity_poly.type
_entity_poly.pdbx_seq_one_letter_code
_entity_poly.pdbx_strand_id
1 'polypeptide(L)'
;MKRIILSLFAFIFSLSYIYAACSGRTTYSAMGASGAFTNIGSGSGPGMVRLCVEGNTFAGGMCSGNDAGIYIYDCARTAIYGVINETTAVGYCMSMNICDGCMDIRKICAGISGDITLSWSTVDNGASLCSGGGTIPPFPSPPGTDCLGATPICASATFPGNSNGEGFEEFMCAGVNGGSNGGCLTGQATLNPAAGGEHNSRWYRFVPQVGGTLTIDIAPSASRDDYDFALWQSNNCSNLGTPLRCNYCDGNGATGIGPAGTQPSVPVSFGCNNYSSTVNVTAGLTYYLLVNGFGFPQDPTYNITFGGTASLNCSIVCATPTVNNTITATTCGLPNGAINLSVGGGVLPYTFNWSNGSSAQNISALAANTYTVTVTTASVPPCSTTASFIVAASSNTVVAGISGNLTICPGGSTSLTATGGGNYTWSNGRGTAGNNITAIGTYTVTVTNAVGCKSTSSVSIVQAVTTASISGATTMCSGGSTTLTASGGGTYLWNNGRVTAASNITAAGTYTVTVTNNGCTSTAQSIVSLTNVTASISGATTMCSGGSTTLTASGGGTYLWNNGRVTAANNITAAGTYTVTVTNNGCTSTAQSIVTLTNVTASISGATTMCSGGSTTLTASGGGTYLWNNGRVTAANNITAAGTYTVTVTNNGCTSTAQSIVTLTNVTASISGATTMCSGGSTTLTASGGGTYLWNNGRVTAANNITSAGTYTVTVTNNGCTSTAQSIVSLTNVTAAISGATTMCSGGSTTLTASGGGTYLWNNVRVTAANNITAAGTYTVTVTNNGCTSTAQTTVTVTNITASISGASTLCTGGSTTLTASGGGTYLWSNSPTTAVNVVTGPGTYTVTVTNNGCTSTAQTTVTVTNITASISGASTLCTGGSTTLTASGGGTYLWSNSPTTAVNVVTGPGTYTVTVTNNGCTSTAQTTVTVTNITASISGASTLCTGGSTTLTASGGGTYLWSNSPTTAVNVVIDLGTYTVTVTNNGCTSTAQTTVTVTNITASISGASTLCTGGSTTLTASGGGTYLWSNSPTTAVNVVTDQEHIR
;
A
#
# COMPACT_ATOMS: atom_id res chain seq x y z
N MET A 1 -31.91 -0.84 52.02
CA MET A 1 -31.32 -0.83 53.38
C MET A 1 -30.00 -0.07 53.34
N LYS A 2 -29.42 0.33 54.49
CA LYS A 2 -28.03 0.85 54.56
C LYS A 2 -27.02 -0.30 54.47
N ARG A 3 -25.77 0.04 54.08
CA ARG A 3 -24.61 -0.86 53.83
C ARG A 3 -24.84 -1.70 52.56
N ILE A 4 -23.99 -1.69 51.53
CA ILE A 4 -22.51 -1.65 51.49
C ILE A 4 -22.01 -0.84 50.25
N ILE A 5 -20.76 -0.33 50.30
CA ILE A 5 -19.91 0.21 49.20
C ILE A 5 -20.12 1.65 48.64
N LEU A 6 -18.98 2.36 48.54
CA LEU A 6 -18.53 3.55 47.78
C LEU A 6 -19.45 4.74 47.41
N SER A 7 -19.09 5.92 47.96
CA SER A 7 -19.15 7.30 47.41
C SER A 7 -18.65 8.28 48.49
N LEU A 8 -17.92 9.40 48.29
CA LEU A 8 -17.32 10.05 47.10
C LEU A 8 -16.21 11.06 47.55
N PHE A 9 -15.28 11.46 46.66
CA PHE A 9 -14.33 12.61 46.71
C PHE A 9 -13.26 12.81 47.84
N ALA A 10 -12.02 12.40 47.51
CA ALA A 10 -10.87 13.27 47.13
C ALA A 10 -10.00 14.12 48.12
N PHE A 11 -8.83 14.51 47.57
CA PHE A 11 -7.83 15.54 47.94
C PHE A 11 -6.65 15.23 48.92
N ILE A 12 -5.45 15.32 48.33
CA ILE A 12 -4.15 15.86 48.84
C ILE A 12 -3.19 14.99 49.70
N PHE A 13 -1.95 14.91 49.16
CA PHE A 13 -0.61 14.67 49.75
C PHE A 13 -0.24 13.33 50.43
N SER A 14 0.76 12.67 49.81
CA SER A 14 1.89 12.04 50.51
C SER A 14 3.18 12.19 49.69
N LEU A 15 4.20 12.83 50.26
CA LEU A 15 5.60 12.89 49.74
C LEU A 15 6.29 11.51 49.98
N SER A 16 7.45 11.14 49.40
CA SER A 16 8.51 11.91 48.72
C SER A 16 9.49 11.01 47.92
N TYR A 17 10.09 11.54 46.82
CA TYR A 17 11.42 11.18 46.24
C TYR A 17 11.65 9.70 45.75
N ILE A 18 12.64 9.35 44.89
CA ILE A 18 13.77 10.06 44.24
C ILE A 18 14.05 9.50 42.81
N TYR A 19 14.94 10.16 42.05
CA TYR A 19 15.54 9.84 40.72
C TYR A 19 15.60 8.37 40.23
N ALA A 20 15.45 8.13 38.91
CA ALA A 20 16.59 7.93 37.97
C ALA A 20 16.26 7.44 36.52
N ALA A 21 16.87 8.11 35.51
CA ALA A 21 17.58 7.58 34.32
C ALA A 21 16.98 6.65 33.22
N CYS A 22 17.46 6.89 31.98
CA CYS A 22 17.85 5.94 30.91
C CYS A 22 16.84 5.14 30.04
N SER A 23 16.61 5.67 28.82
CA SER A 23 17.04 5.13 27.50
C SER A 23 16.79 3.68 27.03
N GLY A 24 16.35 3.55 25.77
CA GLY A 24 16.40 2.34 24.91
C GLY A 24 15.21 2.33 23.93
N ARG A 25 15.30 2.35 22.59
CA ARG A 25 16.31 2.06 21.55
C ARG A 25 16.40 0.58 21.11
N THR A 26 15.70 0.27 20.02
CA THR A 26 15.56 -1.04 19.32
C THR A 26 15.17 -0.76 17.85
N THR A 27 15.49 -1.55 16.82
CA THR A 27 16.68 -2.37 16.48
C THR A 27 16.60 -2.75 14.99
N TYR A 28 17.75 -3.04 14.38
CA TYR A 28 18.02 -3.33 12.97
C TYR A 28 17.24 -4.46 12.25
N SER A 29 17.34 -4.43 10.91
CA SER A 29 17.33 -5.57 9.93
C SER A 29 15.97 -6.16 9.49
N ALA A 30 15.81 -6.79 8.30
CA ALA A 30 16.79 -7.19 7.27
C ALA A 30 16.25 -7.17 5.81
N MET A 31 17.18 -7.15 4.85
CA MET A 31 17.25 -7.71 3.46
C MET A 31 15.98 -8.20 2.70
N GLY A 32 15.89 -8.12 1.35
CA GLY A 32 16.79 -7.53 0.33
C GLY A 32 16.62 -8.13 -1.10
N ALA A 33 17.27 -7.50 -2.11
CA ALA A 33 17.43 -7.93 -3.54
C ALA A 33 16.13 -8.08 -4.39
N SER A 34 16.09 -8.04 -5.74
CA SER A 34 16.91 -7.52 -6.89
C SER A 34 16.00 -7.64 -8.15
N GLY A 35 16.03 -6.92 -9.28
CA GLY A 35 16.98 -6.06 -10.02
C GLY A 35 16.48 -5.96 -11.50
N ALA A 36 17.29 -5.43 -12.42
CA ALA A 36 17.17 -5.50 -13.91
C ALA A 36 15.99 -4.81 -14.70
N PHE A 37 16.29 -3.64 -15.26
CA PHE A 37 16.25 -3.25 -16.70
C PHE A 37 15.04 -3.47 -17.68
N THR A 38 14.85 -2.44 -18.54
CA THR A 38 14.43 -2.42 -19.99
C THR A 38 12.96 -2.46 -20.49
N ASN A 39 12.50 -1.27 -20.93
CA ASN A 39 12.13 -0.88 -22.33
C ASN A 39 10.72 -1.02 -22.99
N ILE A 40 10.43 0.01 -23.82
CA ILE A 40 9.58 0.08 -25.06
C ILE A 40 8.04 -0.03 -24.94
N GLY A 41 7.33 0.83 -25.71
CA GLY A 41 5.88 0.70 -26.01
C GLY A 41 5.10 2.05 -26.09
N SER A 42 5.46 2.99 -26.96
CA SER A 42 4.85 3.20 -28.30
C SER A 42 3.33 3.51 -28.33
N GLY A 43 2.96 4.74 -28.74
CA GLY A 43 1.57 5.13 -29.02
C GLY A 43 1.46 6.55 -29.60
N SER A 44 1.05 6.68 -30.86
CA SER A 44 0.96 7.95 -31.60
C SER A 44 -0.48 8.40 -31.83
N GLY A 45 -0.72 9.72 -31.87
CA GLY A 45 -2.03 10.29 -32.24
C GLY A 45 -2.20 11.76 -31.83
N PRO A 46 -2.32 12.72 -32.78
CA PRO A 46 -2.53 14.13 -32.46
C PRO A 46 -4.03 14.47 -32.33
N GLY A 47 -4.37 15.35 -31.39
CA GLY A 47 -5.74 15.89 -31.23
C GLY A 47 -5.73 17.23 -30.48
N MET A 48 -6.39 18.24 -31.03
CA MET A 48 -6.43 19.59 -30.44
C MET A 48 -7.52 19.71 -29.38
N VAL A 49 -7.19 20.26 -28.21
CA VAL A 49 -8.15 20.92 -27.32
C VAL A 49 -7.55 22.23 -26.82
N ARG A 50 -8.27 23.35 -27.00
CA ARG A 50 -7.95 24.62 -26.33
C ARG A 50 -8.44 24.57 -24.88
N LEU A 51 -7.59 24.92 -23.93
CA LEU A 51 -8.00 25.56 -22.68
C LEU A 51 -6.92 26.57 -22.28
N CYS A 52 -7.35 27.77 -21.88
CA CYS A 52 -6.45 28.83 -21.43
C CYS A 52 -6.19 28.66 -19.93
N VAL A 53 -4.92 28.61 -19.52
CA VAL A 53 -4.50 28.82 -18.13
C VAL A 53 -3.24 29.69 -18.17
N GLU A 54 -3.16 30.65 -17.26
CA GLU A 54 -2.00 31.52 -17.05
C GLU A 54 -0.91 30.78 -16.22
N GLY A 55 0.24 31.42 -15.99
CA GLY A 55 1.13 31.00 -14.90
C GLY A 55 2.17 29.93 -15.23
N ASN A 56 3.19 30.36 -16.00
CA ASN A 56 4.63 30.07 -15.85
C ASN A 56 5.15 28.85 -15.05
N THR A 57 6.29 28.37 -15.57
CA THR A 57 7.39 27.62 -14.93
C THR A 57 7.24 26.11 -14.69
N PHE A 58 8.28 25.40 -15.13
CA PHE A 58 8.44 23.94 -15.13
C PHE A 58 9.11 23.42 -13.84
N ALA A 59 9.06 22.11 -13.64
CA ALA A 59 9.87 21.39 -12.67
C ALA A 59 11.22 20.93 -13.25
N GLY A 60 12.17 20.60 -12.38
CA GLY A 60 13.47 19.99 -12.72
C GLY A 60 14.67 20.84 -12.27
N GLY A 61 15.78 20.29 -11.76
CA GLY A 61 16.08 18.90 -11.43
C GLY A 61 17.20 18.28 -12.27
N MET A 62 18.44 18.41 -11.79
CA MET A 62 19.67 17.69 -12.17
C MET A 62 20.12 17.71 -13.65
N CYS A 63 21.35 18.16 -13.89
CA CYS A 63 22.01 18.13 -15.19
C CYS A 63 22.68 16.77 -15.45
N SER A 64 22.48 16.20 -16.65
CA SER A 64 23.40 15.22 -17.27
C SER A 64 23.12 15.08 -18.77
N GLY A 65 24.14 15.17 -19.62
CA GLY A 65 24.07 14.76 -21.03
C GLY A 65 24.02 15.89 -22.07
N ASN A 66 25.20 16.14 -22.66
CA ASN A 66 25.56 16.59 -24.01
C ASN A 66 24.52 17.13 -25.02
N ASP A 67 25.03 18.07 -25.85
CA ASP A 67 24.68 18.33 -27.25
C ASP A 67 23.27 18.85 -27.62
N ALA A 68 23.06 20.15 -27.38
CA ALA A 68 22.18 20.99 -28.21
C ALA A 68 22.69 22.44 -28.25
N GLY A 69 23.20 22.89 -29.40
CA GLY A 69 23.61 24.29 -29.60
C GLY A 69 22.43 25.17 -30.05
N ILE A 70 22.32 26.37 -29.48
CA ILE A 70 21.35 27.41 -29.91
C ILE A 70 22.13 28.67 -30.28
N TYR A 71 21.85 29.19 -31.48
CA TYR A 71 22.41 30.45 -31.99
C TYR A 71 21.57 31.63 -31.50
N ILE A 72 22.22 32.74 -31.13
CA ILE A 72 21.61 34.06 -31.01
C ILE A 72 22.46 35.03 -31.83
N TYR A 73 21.81 35.81 -32.70
CA TYR A 73 22.44 36.85 -33.51
C TYR A 73 22.26 38.22 -32.83
N ASP A 74 23.27 39.09 -32.95
CA ASP A 74 23.11 40.53 -32.74
C ASP A 74 22.86 41.25 -34.09
N CYS A 75 22.30 42.45 -34.05
CA CYS A 75 21.80 43.21 -35.20
C CYS A 75 22.89 43.96 -36.00
N ALA A 76 24.09 43.39 -36.14
CA ALA A 76 25.11 43.82 -37.09
C ALA A 76 25.82 42.61 -37.72
N ARG A 77 25.69 42.43 -39.05
CA ARG A 77 26.19 41.24 -39.76
C ARG A 77 27.67 41.35 -40.15
N THR A 78 28.58 41.01 -39.24
CA THR A 78 29.99 40.72 -39.56
C THR A 78 30.54 39.65 -38.61
N ALA A 79 31.40 38.76 -39.11
CA ALA A 79 32.01 37.68 -38.34
C ALA A 79 33.45 37.42 -38.79
N ILE A 80 34.34 37.12 -37.82
CA ILE A 80 35.69 36.54 -38.00
C ILE A 80 36.13 35.92 -36.65
N TYR A 81 37.03 34.94 -36.69
CA TYR A 81 37.50 34.12 -35.56
C TYR A 81 38.62 34.81 -34.74
N GLY A 82 38.86 34.36 -33.49
CA GLY A 82 40.07 34.75 -32.75
C GLY A 82 40.26 34.25 -31.29
N VAL A 83 40.63 32.97 -31.11
CA VAL A 83 41.48 32.37 -30.05
C VAL A 83 41.29 32.77 -28.56
N ILE A 84 41.19 31.75 -27.68
CA ILE A 84 41.27 31.88 -26.21
C ILE A 84 42.73 31.86 -25.75
N ASN A 85 43.13 32.75 -24.82
CA ASN A 85 44.17 32.42 -23.84
C ASN A 85 44.09 33.33 -22.59
N GLU A 86 43.58 32.81 -21.47
CA GLU A 86 43.75 33.41 -20.14
C GLU A 86 44.31 32.37 -19.16
N THR A 87 45.31 32.76 -18.38
CA THR A 87 45.85 31.97 -17.26
C THR A 87 46.17 32.91 -16.09
N THR A 88 46.09 32.37 -14.87
CA THR A 88 46.24 33.07 -13.56
C THR A 88 45.08 34.02 -13.19
N ALA A 89 44.70 34.17 -11.91
CA ALA A 89 44.83 33.26 -10.76
C ALA A 89 43.86 33.63 -9.61
N VAL A 90 43.17 32.61 -9.08
CA VAL A 90 42.74 32.43 -7.67
C VAL A 90 42.01 33.57 -6.93
N GLY A 91 40.76 33.29 -6.53
CA GLY A 91 40.33 33.49 -5.12
C GLY A 91 39.16 34.43 -4.84
N TYR A 92 37.93 33.90 -4.72
CA TYR A 92 37.24 33.62 -3.44
C TYR A 92 35.83 33.06 -3.71
N CYS A 93 35.19 32.45 -2.71
CA CYS A 93 33.93 31.70 -2.87
C CYS A 93 32.75 32.34 -2.12
N MET A 94 31.54 32.13 -2.66
CA MET A 94 30.22 32.29 -2.02
C MET A 94 29.79 33.74 -1.70
N SER A 95 28.50 34.12 -1.76
CA SER A 95 27.29 33.37 -2.15
C SER A 95 26.22 34.32 -2.70
N MET A 96 25.37 33.83 -3.62
CA MET A 96 24.14 34.53 -4.01
C MET A 96 23.11 34.53 -2.86
N ASN A 97 22.29 35.57 -2.80
CA ASN A 97 20.89 35.42 -2.41
C ASN A 97 20.04 36.43 -3.20
N ILE A 98 18.89 35.98 -3.70
CA ILE A 98 17.94 36.79 -4.47
C ILE A 98 16.75 37.12 -3.56
N CYS A 99 16.24 38.35 -3.64
CA CYS A 99 14.83 38.64 -3.32
C CYS A 99 14.32 39.79 -4.17
N ASP A 100 13.26 39.47 -4.92
CA ASP A 100 12.20 40.33 -5.44
C ASP A 100 12.53 41.53 -6.34
N GLY A 101 11.66 41.77 -7.32
CA GLY A 101 11.76 42.84 -8.29
C GLY A 101 10.40 43.49 -8.56
N CYS A 102 10.11 43.75 -9.83
CA CYS A 102 8.93 44.45 -10.36
C CYS A 102 8.85 45.95 -10.05
N MET A 103 9.00 46.73 -11.13
CA MET A 103 8.36 48.04 -11.26
C MET A 103 6.84 47.94 -11.09
N ASP A 104 6.21 49.04 -10.69
CA ASP A 104 4.92 49.43 -11.26
C ASP A 104 4.88 50.95 -11.50
N ILE A 105 4.10 51.39 -12.50
CA ILE A 105 4.00 52.77 -12.97
C ILE A 105 2.54 53.09 -13.34
N ARG A 106 1.97 54.12 -12.70
CA ARG A 106 0.96 54.98 -13.35
C ARG A 106 0.74 56.35 -12.69
N LYS A 107 1.18 57.39 -13.41
CA LYS A 107 0.68 58.77 -13.54
C LYS A 107 -0.26 59.36 -12.47
N ILE A 108 0.14 60.53 -11.96
CA ILE A 108 -0.75 61.71 -11.84
C ILE A 108 -0.12 62.86 -12.67
N CYS A 109 -0.91 63.89 -13.00
CA CYS A 109 -0.70 64.81 -14.12
C CYS A 109 0.07 66.11 -13.80
N ALA A 110 0.39 66.82 -14.90
CA ALA A 110 0.58 68.27 -15.04
C ALA A 110 1.92 68.92 -14.61
N GLY A 111 2.67 69.40 -15.61
CA GLY A 111 2.65 70.85 -15.80
C GLY A 111 3.96 71.64 -15.92
N ILE A 112 4.88 71.27 -16.82
CA ILE A 112 5.71 72.27 -17.55
C ILE A 112 5.72 71.88 -19.04
N SER A 113 5.63 72.86 -19.94
CA SER A 113 5.59 72.68 -21.39
C SER A 113 6.92 73.06 -22.06
N GLY A 114 7.27 72.37 -23.15
CA GLY A 114 8.14 72.92 -24.19
C GLY A 114 7.38 73.94 -25.07
N ASP A 115 7.82 74.34 -26.26
CA ASP A 115 9.06 74.10 -27.02
C ASP A 115 9.23 75.29 -27.99
N ILE A 116 10.45 75.70 -28.33
CA ILE A 116 10.69 76.52 -29.54
C ILE A 116 11.94 76.01 -30.28
N THR A 117 11.72 75.50 -31.49
CA THR A 117 12.75 75.07 -32.45
C THR A 117 12.98 76.19 -33.48
N LEU A 118 14.24 76.46 -33.83
CA LEU A 118 14.61 77.09 -35.12
C LEU A 118 15.92 76.47 -35.66
N SER A 119 16.15 76.61 -36.97
CA SER A 119 17.01 75.71 -37.75
C SER A 119 17.55 76.35 -39.06
N TRP A 120 18.32 75.56 -39.84
CA TRP A 120 19.01 75.88 -41.11
C TRP A 120 20.36 76.63 -40.97
N SER A 121 21.32 76.52 -41.91
CA SER A 121 21.28 75.91 -43.26
C SER A 121 22.50 75.03 -43.64
N THR A 122 22.19 73.78 -43.97
CA THR A 122 22.61 73.00 -45.16
C THR A 122 23.63 73.56 -46.19
N VAL A 123 24.61 72.72 -46.60
CA VAL A 123 24.87 72.17 -47.98
C VAL A 123 25.24 73.17 -49.10
N ASP A 124 26.12 72.93 -50.08
CA ASP A 124 26.82 71.75 -50.64
C ASP A 124 28.32 72.09 -50.93
N ASN A 125 29.22 71.41 -51.68
CA ASN A 125 29.30 70.21 -52.56
C ASN A 125 30.79 69.71 -52.53
N GLY A 126 31.38 68.85 -53.38
CA GLY A 126 30.92 68.13 -54.58
C GLY A 126 32.03 67.69 -55.56
N ALA A 127 32.71 66.58 -55.26
CA ALA A 127 33.42 65.68 -56.20
C ALA A 127 34.42 66.22 -57.29
N SER A 128 35.68 65.79 -57.13
CA SER A 128 36.48 65.01 -58.11
C SER A 128 37.60 65.65 -58.98
N LEU A 129 38.52 64.74 -59.35
CA LEU A 129 39.53 64.75 -60.42
C LEU A 129 40.86 65.50 -60.23
N CYS A 130 41.85 65.02 -60.98
CA CYS A 130 43.28 65.19 -60.73
C CYS A 130 43.90 66.37 -61.48
N SER A 131 44.89 67.03 -60.87
CA SER A 131 46.17 67.34 -61.53
C SER A 131 47.16 67.96 -60.53
N GLY A 132 48.46 67.74 -60.76
CA GLY A 132 49.54 68.54 -60.19
C GLY A 132 50.50 68.94 -61.31
N GLY A 133 51.23 70.05 -61.16
CA GLY A 133 52.25 70.43 -62.14
C GLY A 133 52.61 71.93 -62.19
N GLY A 134 53.56 72.33 -61.34
CA GLY A 134 54.32 73.59 -61.49
C GLY A 134 53.60 74.89 -61.05
N THR A 135 54.31 75.95 -60.68
CA THR A 135 55.77 76.13 -60.53
C THR A 135 56.08 77.01 -59.31
N ILE A 136 57.27 76.85 -58.71
CA ILE A 136 57.80 77.68 -57.62
C ILE A 136 59.24 78.12 -58.01
N PRO A 137 59.71 79.32 -57.62
CA PRO A 137 60.75 80.06 -58.37
C PRO A 137 62.15 79.95 -57.69
N PRO A 138 63.12 80.89 -57.83
CA PRO A 138 64.56 80.57 -57.72
C PRO A 138 65.08 80.25 -56.31
N PHE A 139 66.21 79.54 -56.29
CA PHE A 139 66.98 79.14 -55.11
C PHE A 139 67.39 80.33 -54.20
N PRO A 140 67.25 80.22 -52.87
CA PRO A 140 67.80 81.19 -51.93
C PRO A 140 69.34 81.21 -51.88
N SER A 141 69.90 82.37 -51.56
CA SER A 141 71.27 82.53 -51.06
C SER A 141 71.41 82.01 -49.61
N PRO A 142 72.63 81.78 -49.07
CA PRO A 142 72.82 81.24 -47.72
C PRO A 142 72.11 82.06 -46.60
N PRO A 143 71.77 81.42 -45.46
CA PRO A 143 70.77 81.88 -44.47
C PRO A 143 71.21 83.05 -43.57
N GLY A 144 71.79 84.10 -44.16
CA GLY A 144 72.15 85.36 -43.49
C GLY A 144 70.95 86.23 -43.07
N THR A 145 69.74 85.72 -43.13
CA THR A 145 68.55 86.31 -42.51
C THR A 145 68.37 85.84 -41.07
N ASP A 146 68.75 84.60 -40.77
CA ASP A 146 68.17 83.89 -39.63
C ASP A 146 68.91 84.24 -38.33
N CYS A 147 70.19 84.60 -38.46
CA CYS A 147 70.97 85.17 -37.36
C CYS A 147 70.56 86.61 -36.98
N LEU A 148 69.60 87.24 -37.67
CA LEU A 148 69.00 88.50 -37.19
C LEU A 148 68.19 88.27 -35.92
N GLY A 149 67.63 87.06 -35.74
CA GLY A 149 67.02 86.58 -34.51
C GLY A 149 68.01 85.94 -33.51
N ALA A 150 69.33 86.00 -33.77
CA ALA A 150 70.32 85.31 -32.96
C ALA A 150 70.26 85.74 -31.49
N THR A 151 70.11 84.76 -30.59
CA THR A 151 69.96 85.02 -29.15
C THR A 151 71.27 85.55 -28.57
N PRO A 152 71.29 86.74 -27.92
CA PRO A 152 72.51 87.27 -27.32
C PRO A 152 72.99 86.41 -26.16
N ILE A 153 74.25 85.97 -26.19
CA ILE A 153 74.91 85.28 -25.08
C ILE A 153 76.04 86.15 -24.52
N CYS A 154 76.13 86.23 -23.19
CA CYS A 154 77.17 86.97 -22.46
C CYS A 154 77.92 86.13 -21.40
N ALA A 155 77.63 84.84 -21.26
CA ALA A 155 78.27 83.90 -20.33
C ALA A 155 77.92 82.44 -20.71
N SER A 156 78.56 81.45 -20.10
CA SER A 156 78.18 80.03 -20.22
C SER A 156 76.74 79.79 -19.77
N ALA A 157 75.97 78.97 -20.51
CA ALA A 157 74.56 78.75 -20.24
C ALA A 157 74.03 77.42 -20.81
N THR A 158 72.98 76.89 -20.16
CA THR A 158 72.16 75.77 -20.64
C THR A 158 71.07 76.29 -21.58
N PHE A 159 70.85 75.62 -22.69
CA PHE A 159 69.81 75.96 -23.67
C PHE A 159 68.84 74.79 -23.89
N PRO A 160 67.52 75.04 -23.90
CA PRO A 160 66.54 74.05 -24.35
C PRO A 160 66.65 73.90 -25.87
N GLY A 161 66.91 72.67 -26.32
CA GLY A 161 67.00 72.34 -27.74
C GLY A 161 65.62 72.11 -28.32
N ASN A 162 64.86 73.19 -28.47
CA ASN A 162 63.73 73.27 -29.38
C ASN A 162 63.89 74.48 -30.30
N SER A 163 63.49 74.34 -31.56
CA SER A 163 63.38 75.42 -32.53
C SER A 163 62.36 75.00 -33.57
N ASN A 164 61.27 75.75 -33.74
CA ASN A 164 60.19 75.39 -34.65
C ASN A 164 60.52 75.71 -36.13
N GLY A 165 61.79 75.56 -36.51
CA GLY A 165 62.30 75.70 -37.87
C GLY A 165 63.26 74.55 -38.12
N GLU A 166 63.10 73.87 -39.25
CA GLU A 166 63.97 72.75 -39.63
C GLU A 166 65.40 73.26 -39.84
N GLY A 167 66.37 72.52 -39.31
CA GLY A 167 67.78 72.80 -39.52
C GLY A 167 68.16 72.57 -40.99
N PHE A 168 69.36 72.99 -41.36
CA PHE A 168 69.94 72.51 -42.61
C PHE A 168 70.41 71.07 -42.37
N GLU A 169 69.81 70.12 -43.09
CA GLU A 169 70.21 68.70 -43.14
C GLU A 169 71.69 68.56 -43.53
N GLU A 170 72.54 68.31 -42.52
CA GLU A 170 73.97 67.97 -42.57
C GLU A 170 74.92 69.00 -43.25
N PHE A 171 76.18 69.05 -42.79
CA PHE A 171 77.19 70.01 -43.25
C PHE A 171 77.86 69.55 -44.57
N MET A 172 77.07 69.11 -45.54
CA MET A 172 77.57 68.44 -46.76
C MET A 172 78.48 69.33 -47.64
N CYS A 173 79.71 68.87 -47.83
CA CYS A 173 80.66 69.42 -48.80
C CYS A 173 80.44 68.83 -50.19
N ALA A 174 79.82 69.58 -51.10
CA ALA A 174 79.61 69.12 -52.47
C ALA A 174 80.87 69.19 -53.34
N GLY A 175 81.51 68.03 -53.53
CA GLY A 175 82.65 67.85 -54.45
C GLY A 175 82.88 66.37 -54.74
N VAL A 176 82.25 65.85 -55.80
CA VAL A 176 82.30 64.42 -56.15
C VAL A 176 83.73 64.00 -56.51
N ASN A 177 84.19 62.88 -55.93
CA ASN A 177 85.47 62.21 -56.19
C ASN A 177 86.76 62.99 -55.84
N GLY A 178 87.14 62.93 -54.55
CA GLY A 178 88.55 62.78 -54.15
C GLY A 178 89.46 64.00 -54.28
N GLY A 179 89.45 64.88 -53.27
CA GLY A 179 90.44 65.94 -53.10
C GLY A 179 90.57 66.34 -51.63
N SER A 180 91.74 66.11 -51.04
CA SER A 180 91.97 66.29 -49.60
C SER A 180 91.98 67.76 -49.17
N ASN A 181 90.92 68.22 -48.49
CA ASN A 181 90.95 69.29 -47.48
C ASN A 181 89.65 69.26 -46.65
N GLY A 182 89.77 69.17 -45.33
CA GLY A 182 88.64 69.37 -44.42
C GLY A 182 88.39 70.88 -44.23
N GLY A 183 87.14 71.32 -44.36
CA GLY A 183 86.78 72.73 -44.30
C GLY A 183 85.28 72.94 -44.13
N CYS A 184 84.91 74.12 -43.62
CA CYS A 184 83.56 74.40 -43.14
C CYS A 184 82.64 74.99 -44.22
N LEU A 185 81.51 74.33 -44.47
CA LEU A 185 80.35 74.81 -45.25
C LEU A 185 80.65 75.35 -46.67
N THR A 186 80.46 74.49 -47.67
CA THR A 186 80.25 74.90 -49.08
C THR A 186 78.88 74.38 -49.55
N GLY A 187 77.85 75.20 -49.35
CA GLY A 187 76.46 74.73 -49.30
C GLY A 187 75.92 74.06 -50.56
N GLN A 188 75.58 72.77 -50.44
CA GLN A 188 74.74 72.03 -51.37
C GLN A 188 74.07 70.84 -50.65
N ALA A 189 72.96 71.12 -49.94
CA ALA A 189 72.04 70.12 -49.44
C ALA A 189 70.61 70.53 -49.86
N THR A 190 69.85 69.61 -50.43
CA THR A 190 68.45 69.83 -50.84
C THR A 190 67.52 69.31 -49.76
N LEU A 191 66.79 70.21 -49.10
CA LEU A 191 65.79 69.87 -48.08
C LEU A 191 64.81 68.82 -48.61
N ASN A 192 64.77 67.65 -47.97
CA ASN A 192 63.82 66.59 -48.23
C ASN A 192 63.04 66.29 -46.93
N PRO A 193 61.89 66.96 -46.68
CA PRO A 193 61.14 66.87 -45.42
C PRO A 193 60.41 65.53 -45.20
N ALA A 194 60.91 64.45 -45.80
CA ALA A 194 60.47 63.07 -45.63
C ALA A 194 61.61 62.14 -45.15
N ALA A 195 62.84 62.64 -45.04
CA ALA A 195 63.90 62.04 -44.22
C ALA A 195 64.06 62.95 -42.99
N GLY A 196 63.82 62.44 -41.79
CA GLY A 196 63.81 63.27 -40.58
C GLY A 196 65.19 63.37 -39.95
N GLY A 197 65.89 64.48 -40.21
CA GLY A 197 67.15 64.85 -39.57
C GLY A 197 67.01 66.04 -38.61
N GLU A 198 67.86 67.05 -38.79
CA GLU A 198 68.16 68.04 -37.76
C GLU A 198 67.04 69.06 -37.52
N HIS A 199 66.50 69.12 -36.30
CA HIS A 199 65.28 69.89 -35.98
C HIS A 199 65.41 70.83 -34.77
N ASN A 200 66.59 70.94 -34.13
CA ASN A 200 66.79 71.71 -32.88
C ASN A 200 67.83 72.85 -33.00
N SER A 201 68.02 73.38 -34.21
CA SER A 201 69.06 74.34 -34.57
C SER A 201 68.80 75.78 -34.09
N ARG A 202 69.80 76.43 -33.47
CA ARG A 202 69.70 77.83 -33.00
C ARG A 202 70.92 78.69 -33.30
N TRP A 203 70.64 79.94 -33.66
CA TRP A 203 71.62 81.02 -33.78
C TRP A 203 71.79 81.81 -32.48
N TYR A 204 73.05 82.12 -32.17
CA TYR A 204 73.48 82.92 -31.03
C TYR A 204 74.45 84.01 -31.44
N ARG A 205 74.52 85.10 -30.67
CA ARG A 205 75.42 86.23 -30.92
C ARG A 205 76.15 86.64 -29.65
N PHE A 206 77.46 86.87 -29.72
CA PHE A 206 78.23 87.40 -28.61
C PHE A 206 79.28 88.44 -29.06
N VAL A 207 79.76 89.22 -28.10
CA VAL A 207 80.83 90.20 -28.26
C VAL A 207 81.78 90.04 -27.07
N PRO A 208 83.07 89.68 -27.27
CA PRO A 208 84.04 89.68 -26.19
C PRO A 208 84.27 91.09 -25.64
N GLN A 209 84.36 91.25 -24.32
CA GLN A 209 84.85 92.50 -23.72
C GLN A 209 86.37 92.52 -23.62
N VAL A 210 86.98 91.36 -23.37
CA VAL A 210 88.43 91.17 -23.41
C VAL A 210 88.73 90.15 -24.51
N GLY A 211 89.57 90.54 -25.46
CA GLY A 211 90.05 89.67 -26.52
C GLY A 211 91.15 88.72 -26.02
N GLY A 212 91.25 87.56 -26.64
CA GLY A 212 92.14 86.48 -26.22
C GLY A 212 91.74 85.15 -26.86
N THR A 213 92.22 84.05 -26.29
CA THR A 213 91.74 82.71 -26.66
C THR A 213 90.34 82.47 -26.10
N LEU A 214 89.43 81.97 -26.93
CA LEU A 214 88.12 81.45 -26.54
C LEU A 214 88.07 79.96 -26.88
N THR A 215 87.68 79.12 -25.91
CA THR A 215 87.19 77.77 -26.18
C THR A 215 85.68 77.75 -26.08
N ILE A 216 85.04 76.93 -26.89
CA ILE A 216 83.61 76.62 -26.80
C ILE A 216 83.51 75.10 -26.63
N ASP A 217 82.81 74.69 -25.59
CA ASP A 217 82.45 73.31 -25.27
C ASP A 217 80.92 73.23 -25.37
N ILE A 218 80.46 72.22 -26.13
CA ILE A 218 79.03 71.96 -26.37
C ILE A 218 78.80 70.51 -25.99
N ALA A 219 78.16 70.29 -24.85
CA ALA A 219 77.92 68.97 -24.29
C ALA A 219 76.45 68.55 -24.49
N PRO A 220 76.18 67.40 -25.16
CA PRO A 220 74.83 66.81 -25.25
C PRO A 220 74.35 66.35 -23.87
N SER A 221 73.03 66.25 -23.68
CA SER A 221 72.45 65.74 -22.43
C SER A 221 72.08 64.26 -22.44
N ALA A 222 71.85 63.64 -23.61
CA ALA A 222 71.63 62.21 -23.77
C ALA A 222 72.66 61.53 -24.68
N SER A 223 72.80 60.19 -24.54
CA SER A 223 73.84 59.40 -25.21
C SER A 223 73.58 59.13 -26.71
N ARG A 224 72.72 59.93 -27.35
CA ARG A 224 72.21 59.77 -28.73
C ARG A 224 71.91 61.11 -29.42
N ASP A 225 72.24 62.24 -28.79
CA ASP A 225 72.04 63.56 -29.38
C ASP A 225 73.29 63.93 -30.20
N ASP A 226 73.09 64.28 -31.46
CA ASP A 226 74.12 64.75 -32.38
C ASP A 226 74.07 66.29 -32.41
N TYR A 227 75.21 66.98 -32.26
CA TYR A 227 75.28 68.44 -32.30
C TYR A 227 76.50 68.93 -33.07
N ASP A 228 76.22 69.54 -34.22
CA ASP A 228 77.20 70.30 -34.99
C ASP A 228 77.09 71.81 -34.75
N PHE A 229 78.16 72.56 -35.05
CA PHE A 229 78.20 74.01 -34.88
C PHE A 229 79.00 74.70 -35.99
N ALA A 230 78.77 76.00 -36.16
CA ALA A 230 79.66 76.87 -36.91
C ALA A 230 79.73 78.28 -36.29
N LEU A 231 80.93 78.86 -36.27
CA LEU A 231 81.23 80.15 -35.65
C LEU A 231 81.78 81.13 -36.69
N TRP A 232 81.17 82.30 -36.82
CA TRP A 232 81.59 83.41 -37.69
C TRP A 232 81.98 84.64 -36.88
N GLN A 233 82.79 85.51 -37.48
CA GLN A 233 83.01 86.88 -37.05
C GLN A 233 82.51 87.83 -38.15
N SER A 234 81.33 88.40 -37.95
CA SER A 234 80.73 89.35 -38.89
C SER A 234 79.85 90.35 -38.12
N ASN A 235 79.77 91.57 -38.64
CA ASN A 235 78.81 92.59 -38.20
C ASN A 235 77.56 92.65 -39.11
N ASN A 236 77.55 91.93 -40.23
CA ASN A 236 76.46 91.87 -41.18
C ASN A 236 75.92 90.43 -41.25
N CYS A 237 74.72 90.19 -40.72
CA CYS A 237 74.11 88.86 -40.77
C CYS A 237 73.92 88.39 -42.22
N SER A 238 73.47 89.29 -43.11
CA SER A 238 73.14 88.97 -44.51
C SER A 238 74.35 88.66 -45.38
N ASN A 239 75.57 88.77 -44.84
CA ASN A 239 76.76 88.14 -45.39
C ASN A 239 77.75 87.83 -44.25
N LEU A 240 77.63 86.63 -43.68
CA LEU A 240 78.50 86.15 -42.60
C LEU A 240 79.96 85.88 -43.04
N GLY A 241 80.21 85.73 -44.35
CA GLY A 241 81.51 85.32 -44.88
C GLY A 241 81.87 83.86 -44.55
N THR A 242 83.15 83.53 -44.63
CA THR A 242 83.68 82.21 -44.25
C THR A 242 83.66 82.02 -42.73
N PRO A 243 83.16 80.89 -42.20
CA PRO A 243 83.23 80.61 -40.77
C PRO A 243 84.69 80.51 -40.28
N LEU A 244 84.92 80.92 -39.04
CA LEU A 244 86.19 80.77 -38.33
C LEU A 244 86.42 79.33 -37.85
N ARG A 245 85.34 78.61 -37.48
CA ARG A 245 85.33 77.21 -37.04
C ARG A 245 83.99 76.54 -37.32
N CYS A 246 83.99 75.22 -37.36
CA CYS A 246 82.84 74.33 -37.32
C CYS A 246 83.29 72.91 -36.87
N ASN A 247 82.34 71.99 -36.76
CA ASN A 247 82.54 70.54 -36.90
C ASN A 247 81.53 69.97 -37.92
N TYR A 248 81.62 68.65 -38.15
CA TYR A 248 80.61 67.80 -38.75
C TYR A 248 80.77 66.38 -38.18
N CYS A 249 79.68 65.65 -37.90
CA CYS A 249 79.72 64.21 -37.64
C CYS A 249 78.64 63.44 -38.42
N ASP A 250 79.04 62.29 -38.97
CA ASP A 250 78.23 61.43 -39.84
C ASP A 250 78.06 60.05 -39.15
N GLY A 251 77.37 60.02 -38.01
CA GLY A 251 77.29 58.78 -37.23
C GLY A 251 76.58 58.80 -35.88
N ASN A 252 75.33 58.31 -35.88
CA ASN A 252 74.48 57.99 -34.72
C ASN A 252 75.22 57.70 -33.39
N GLY A 253 75.33 58.70 -32.54
CA GLY A 253 75.91 58.62 -31.21
C GLY A 253 75.66 59.92 -30.42
N ALA A 254 76.29 60.07 -29.25
CA ALA A 254 76.39 61.39 -28.62
C ALA A 254 77.60 62.14 -29.18
N THR A 255 77.37 63.24 -29.88
CA THR A 255 78.42 64.08 -30.44
C THR A 255 78.41 65.46 -29.78
N GLY A 256 79.52 66.18 -29.88
CA GLY A 256 79.69 67.47 -29.24
C GLY A 256 81.17 67.83 -29.04
N ILE A 257 81.43 69.02 -28.51
CA ILE A 257 82.78 69.56 -28.39
C ILE A 257 83.32 69.34 -26.98
N GLY A 258 84.23 68.37 -26.80
CA GLY A 258 84.91 68.13 -25.54
C GLY A 258 86.13 69.04 -25.33
N PRO A 259 86.54 69.34 -24.08
CA PRO A 259 87.55 70.34 -23.76
C PRO A 259 89.01 69.81 -23.79
N ALA A 260 89.22 68.55 -24.18
CA ALA A 260 90.44 67.79 -23.85
C ALA A 260 91.33 67.35 -25.03
N GLY A 261 90.96 67.62 -26.28
CA GLY A 261 91.68 67.11 -27.47
C GLY A 261 92.41 68.19 -28.28
N THR A 262 93.68 67.94 -28.62
CA THR A 262 94.60 68.98 -29.15
C THR A 262 95.29 68.60 -30.48
N GLN A 263 94.56 68.64 -31.59
CA GLN A 263 95.13 68.68 -32.95
C GLN A 263 94.32 69.64 -33.85
N PRO A 264 94.93 70.56 -34.63
CA PRO A 264 94.15 71.60 -35.32
C PRO A 264 93.64 71.24 -36.73
N SER A 265 94.31 70.34 -37.47
CA SER A 265 94.05 70.16 -38.91
C SER A 265 94.72 68.92 -39.54
N VAL A 266 94.10 67.73 -39.43
CA VAL A 266 94.43 66.55 -40.26
C VAL A 266 93.14 65.75 -40.51
N PRO A 267 92.84 65.24 -41.73
CA PRO A 267 91.66 64.41 -41.96
C PRO A 267 91.80 63.03 -41.32
N VAL A 268 90.77 62.57 -40.62
CA VAL A 268 90.63 61.17 -40.17
C VAL A 268 89.33 60.58 -40.71
N SER A 269 89.41 59.36 -41.24
CA SER A 269 88.27 58.66 -41.84
C SER A 269 87.45 57.93 -40.77
N PHE A 270 86.12 58.14 -40.77
CA PHE A 270 85.12 57.37 -40.03
C PHE A 270 85.47 57.07 -38.56
N GLY A 271 85.37 58.11 -37.74
CA GLY A 271 85.46 58.04 -36.28
C GLY A 271 85.42 59.44 -35.70
N CYS A 272 84.22 59.94 -35.35
CA CYS A 272 84.06 61.26 -34.76
C CYS A 272 84.81 61.34 -33.43
N ASN A 273 85.66 62.35 -33.28
CA ASN A 273 86.46 62.60 -32.10
C ASN A 273 86.27 64.07 -31.69
N ASN A 274 86.01 64.29 -30.40
CA ASN A 274 85.45 65.54 -29.91
C ASN A 274 86.58 66.56 -29.64
N TYR A 275 86.67 67.64 -30.43
CA TYR A 275 87.81 68.56 -30.44
C TYR A 275 87.42 70.05 -30.38
N SER A 276 87.85 70.77 -29.34
CA SER A 276 87.86 72.24 -29.29
C SER A 276 89.28 72.78 -29.46
N SER A 277 89.52 73.61 -30.50
CA SER A 277 90.75 74.41 -30.59
C SER A 277 90.46 75.86 -30.20
N THR A 278 91.35 76.48 -29.42
CA THR A 278 91.21 77.88 -29.02
C THR A 278 91.10 78.80 -30.25
N VAL A 279 89.99 79.54 -30.34
CA VAL A 279 89.78 80.59 -31.34
C VAL A 279 90.26 81.90 -30.75
N ASN A 280 91.12 82.64 -31.47
CA ASN A 280 91.46 84.00 -31.05
C ASN A 280 90.28 84.92 -31.40
N VAL A 281 89.71 85.56 -30.38
CA VAL A 281 88.60 86.50 -30.52
C VAL A 281 89.03 87.90 -30.04
N THR A 282 88.51 88.93 -30.70
CA THR A 282 88.90 90.33 -30.46
C THR A 282 87.80 91.05 -29.69
N ALA A 283 88.19 91.89 -28.72
CA ALA A 283 87.27 92.72 -27.97
C ALA A 283 86.42 93.62 -28.90
N GLY A 284 85.13 93.74 -28.61
CA GLY A 284 84.21 94.62 -29.33
C GLY A 284 83.77 94.15 -30.72
N LEU A 285 84.33 93.07 -31.28
CA LEU A 285 83.85 92.48 -32.53
C LEU A 285 82.67 91.53 -32.28
N THR A 286 81.74 91.49 -33.23
CA THR A 286 80.56 90.61 -33.19
C THR A 286 80.87 89.24 -33.76
N TYR A 287 80.49 88.21 -33.00
CA TYR A 287 80.57 86.81 -33.38
C TYR A 287 79.18 86.19 -33.40
N TYR A 288 78.93 85.31 -34.36
CA TYR A 288 77.69 84.55 -34.51
C TYR A 288 78.00 83.06 -34.46
N LEU A 289 77.29 82.32 -33.61
CA LEU A 289 77.41 80.88 -33.43
C LEU A 289 76.08 80.23 -33.84
N LEU A 290 76.10 79.37 -34.85
CA LEU A 290 75.04 78.39 -35.10
C LEU A 290 75.38 77.12 -34.35
N VAL A 291 74.39 76.51 -33.70
CA VAL A 291 74.42 75.10 -33.28
C VAL A 291 73.27 74.41 -34.02
N ASN A 292 73.58 73.40 -34.83
CA ASN A 292 72.63 72.44 -35.40
C ASN A 292 72.42 71.31 -34.39
N GLY A 293 71.34 70.52 -34.51
CA GLY A 293 71.23 69.34 -33.67
C GLY A 293 70.12 68.35 -34.01
N PHE A 294 70.46 67.07 -33.88
CA PHE A 294 69.60 65.90 -34.00
C PHE A 294 69.43 65.21 -32.65
N GLY A 295 68.23 64.68 -32.34
CA GLY A 295 68.03 63.95 -31.08
C GLY A 295 66.59 63.52 -30.84
N PHE A 296 66.44 62.50 -29.99
CA PHE A 296 65.14 61.95 -29.60
C PHE A 296 65.07 61.75 -28.07
N PRO A 297 63.98 62.16 -27.37
CA PRO A 297 62.71 62.67 -27.90
C PRO A 297 62.47 64.18 -27.68
N GLN A 298 62.17 64.90 -28.77
CA GLN A 298 61.49 66.22 -28.88
C GLN A 298 61.96 67.46 -28.09
N ASP A 299 62.83 67.40 -27.08
CA ASP A 299 63.43 68.62 -26.47
C ASP A 299 64.81 68.36 -25.81
N PRO A 300 65.83 67.87 -26.56
CA PRO A 300 67.14 67.56 -26.00
C PRO A 300 67.92 68.84 -25.63
N THR A 301 68.25 69.01 -24.34
CA THR A 301 68.99 70.18 -23.86
C THR A 301 70.50 70.05 -24.11
N TYR A 302 71.20 71.18 -24.28
CA TYR A 302 72.67 71.19 -24.29
C TYR A 302 73.23 72.37 -23.51
N ASN A 303 74.48 72.24 -23.06
CA ASN A 303 75.22 73.31 -22.40
C ASN A 303 76.23 73.92 -23.39
N ILE A 304 76.20 75.24 -23.60
CA ILE A 304 77.33 75.96 -24.19
C ILE A 304 78.16 76.49 -23.01
N THR A 305 79.39 76.00 -22.88
CA THR A 305 80.35 76.55 -21.91
C THR A 305 81.53 77.21 -22.61
N PHE A 306 81.85 78.43 -22.18
CA PHE A 306 82.98 79.21 -22.68
C PHE A 306 84.16 79.10 -21.74
N GLY A 307 85.37 79.02 -22.31
CA GLY A 307 86.63 79.00 -21.57
C GLY A 307 87.75 79.71 -22.34
N GLY A 308 88.98 79.58 -21.85
CA GLY A 308 90.15 80.28 -22.37
C GLY A 308 90.48 81.55 -21.59
N THR A 309 90.98 82.58 -22.28
CA THR A 309 91.42 83.87 -21.70
C THR A 309 90.55 85.07 -22.11
N ALA A 310 89.74 84.94 -23.17
CA ALA A 310 88.76 85.94 -23.54
C ALA A 310 87.57 85.93 -22.57
N SER A 311 86.99 87.09 -22.28
CA SER A 311 85.86 87.22 -21.35
C SER A 311 84.63 87.85 -22.00
N LEU A 312 83.49 87.19 -21.81
CA LEU A 312 82.15 87.71 -22.13
C LEU A 312 81.57 88.42 -20.90
N ASN A 313 81.05 89.64 -21.08
CA ASN A 313 80.36 90.45 -20.07
C ASN A 313 79.58 91.58 -20.78
N CYS A 314 78.71 92.33 -20.10
CA CYS A 314 77.92 93.39 -20.72
C CYS A 314 77.83 94.67 -19.88
N SER A 315 78.09 95.82 -20.51
CA SER A 315 77.85 97.16 -19.97
C SER A 315 77.86 98.17 -21.13
N ILE A 316 76.79 98.96 -21.25
CA ILE A 316 76.64 99.99 -22.30
C ILE A 316 76.11 101.27 -21.62
N VAL A 317 76.77 102.41 -21.88
CA VAL A 317 76.34 103.72 -21.37
C VAL A 317 75.47 104.42 -22.41
N CYS A 318 74.43 105.10 -21.95
CA CYS A 318 73.31 105.58 -22.76
C CYS A 318 73.03 107.05 -22.44
N ALA A 319 72.93 107.91 -23.47
CA ALA A 319 72.73 109.36 -23.34
C ALA A 319 71.27 109.75 -23.60
N THR A 320 70.65 110.42 -22.63
CA THR A 320 69.20 110.65 -22.57
C THR A 320 68.78 112.05 -23.02
N PRO A 321 67.55 112.23 -23.55
CA PRO A 321 67.06 113.53 -24.04
C PRO A 321 66.60 114.46 -22.90
N THR A 322 66.61 115.77 -23.14
CA THR A 322 66.13 116.81 -22.22
C THR A 322 64.80 117.41 -22.68
N VAL A 323 63.92 117.79 -21.74
CA VAL A 323 62.52 118.21 -22.01
C VAL A 323 62.16 119.49 -21.25
N ASN A 324 61.70 120.50 -21.99
CA ASN A 324 61.13 121.76 -21.48
C ASN A 324 59.64 121.87 -21.85
N ASN A 325 58.87 122.73 -21.17
CA ASN A 325 57.41 122.77 -21.30
C ASN A 325 56.77 124.17 -21.15
N THR A 326 55.49 124.28 -21.50
CA THR A 326 54.59 125.39 -21.13
C THR A 326 53.17 124.85 -20.95
N ILE A 327 52.47 125.27 -19.88
CA ILE A 327 51.20 124.66 -19.42
C ILE A 327 50.07 125.71 -19.34
N THR A 328 48.88 125.35 -19.80
CA THR A 328 47.63 126.10 -19.64
C THR A 328 46.70 125.39 -18.66
N ALA A 329 46.27 126.09 -17.60
CA ALA A 329 45.37 125.60 -16.55
C ALA A 329 43.89 125.50 -16.99
N THR A 330 43.08 124.70 -16.30
CA THR A 330 41.65 124.50 -16.64
C THR A 330 40.71 125.56 -16.05
N THR A 331 39.55 125.71 -16.68
CA THR A 331 38.46 126.62 -16.28
C THR A 331 37.25 125.83 -15.80
N CYS A 332 36.67 126.19 -14.65
CA CYS A 332 35.45 125.58 -14.10
C CYS A 332 35.49 124.05 -13.93
N GLY A 333 36.69 123.45 -13.84
CA GLY A 333 36.89 121.99 -13.78
C GLY A 333 36.73 121.25 -15.13
N LEU A 334 36.53 121.96 -16.24
CA LEU A 334 36.40 121.37 -17.58
C LEU A 334 37.77 120.90 -18.12
N PRO A 335 37.83 119.90 -19.02
CA PRO A 335 39.08 119.45 -19.63
C PRO A 335 39.52 120.36 -20.79
N ASN A 336 39.88 121.61 -20.47
CA ASN A 336 40.31 122.62 -21.44
C ASN A 336 41.78 123.10 -21.28
N GLY A 337 42.58 122.40 -20.48
CA GLY A 337 44.01 122.69 -20.30
C GLY A 337 44.88 122.17 -21.45
N ALA A 338 46.17 122.48 -21.42
CA ALA A 338 47.15 122.04 -22.43
C ALA A 338 48.58 122.00 -21.88
N ILE A 339 49.43 121.17 -22.49
CA ILE A 339 50.89 121.13 -22.27
C ILE A 339 51.58 121.11 -23.65
N ASN A 340 52.48 122.05 -23.89
CA ASN A 340 53.34 122.08 -25.08
C ASN A 340 54.79 121.83 -24.66
N LEU A 341 55.54 121.05 -25.44
CA LEU A 341 56.92 120.64 -25.13
C LEU A 341 57.95 121.15 -26.13
N SER A 342 59.20 121.24 -25.67
CA SER A 342 60.40 121.40 -26.48
C SER A 342 61.46 120.40 -26.00
N VAL A 343 62.12 119.68 -26.92
CA VAL A 343 63.03 118.56 -26.60
C VAL A 343 64.37 118.74 -27.31
N GLY A 344 65.48 118.40 -26.64
CA GLY A 344 66.82 118.43 -27.21
C GLY A 344 67.80 117.43 -26.58
N GLY A 345 68.82 117.03 -27.34
CA GLY A 345 69.82 116.04 -26.92
C GLY A 345 69.43 114.59 -27.22
N GLY A 346 70.42 113.71 -27.39
CA GLY A 346 70.21 112.34 -27.85
C GLY A 346 70.07 112.22 -29.37
N VAL A 347 69.66 111.04 -29.86
CA VAL A 347 69.59 110.70 -31.30
C VAL A 347 68.16 110.83 -31.82
N LEU A 348 68.00 111.57 -32.92
CA LEU A 348 66.72 111.74 -33.63
C LEU A 348 66.39 110.52 -34.54
N PRO A 349 65.11 110.24 -34.82
CA PRO A 349 63.91 110.92 -34.30
C PRO A 349 63.60 110.56 -32.83
N TYR A 350 62.82 111.41 -32.17
CA TYR A 350 62.22 111.08 -30.88
C TYR A 350 60.85 110.42 -31.07
N THR A 351 60.50 109.48 -30.20
CA THR A 351 59.12 109.04 -30.00
C THR A 351 58.62 109.51 -28.63
N PHE A 352 57.34 109.87 -28.56
CA PHE A 352 56.67 110.32 -27.34
C PHE A 352 55.63 109.29 -26.91
N ASN A 353 55.54 109.02 -25.61
CA ASN A 353 54.46 108.23 -25.03
C ASN A 353 53.95 108.92 -23.76
N TRP A 354 52.75 109.48 -23.81
CA TRP A 354 52.10 110.16 -22.69
C TRP A 354 51.22 109.22 -21.86
N SER A 355 51.04 109.53 -20.57
CA SER A 355 50.12 108.80 -19.68
C SER A 355 48.64 108.88 -20.09
N ASN A 356 48.28 109.74 -21.04
CA ASN A 356 46.94 109.78 -21.67
C ASN A 356 46.87 108.97 -22.99
N GLY A 357 47.91 108.21 -23.33
CA GLY A 357 48.01 107.42 -24.57
C GLY A 357 48.37 108.22 -25.83
N SER A 358 48.65 109.52 -25.72
CA SER A 358 49.07 110.32 -26.88
C SER A 358 50.53 110.07 -27.26
N SER A 359 50.80 110.10 -28.57
CA SER A 359 52.14 110.07 -29.16
C SER A 359 52.57 111.42 -29.75
N ALA A 360 51.77 112.47 -29.57
CA ALA A 360 52.10 113.83 -30.02
C ALA A 360 53.05 114.54 -29.04
N GLN A 361 53.95 115.39 -29.56
CA GLN A 361 54.83 116.21 -28.71
C GLN A 361 54.06 117.21 -27.83
N ASN A 362 52.95 117.75 -28.34
CA ASN A 362 52.08 118.71 -27.66
C ASN A 362 50.69 118.11 -27.47
N ILE A 363 50.07 118.36 -26.32
CA ILE A 363 48.74 117.81 -25.95
C ILE A 363 47.82 118.90 -25.38
N SER A 364 46.54 118.83 -25.71
CA SER A 364 45.50 119.80 -25.32
C SER A 364 44.18 119.11 -24.99
N ALA A 365 43.16 119.89 -24.58
CA ALA A 365 41.90 119.36 -24.03
C ALA A 365 42.11 118.50 -22.78
N LEU A 366 43.02 118.95 -21.90
CA LEU A 366 43.43 118.24 -20.71
C LEU A 366 42.58 118.61 -19.50
N ALA A 367 42.27 117.62 -18.66
CA ALA A 367 41.75 117.82 -17.32
C ALA A 367 42.84 118.38 -16.40
N ALA A 368 42.46 118.87 -15.21
CA ALA A 368 43.44 119.21 -14.19
C ALA A 368 44.01 117.91 -13.58
N ASN A 369 45.22 117.53 -13.99
CA ASN A 369 45.89 116.30 -13.57
C ASN A 369 47.41 116.39 -13.81
N THR A 370 48.17 115.41 -13.31
CA THR A 370 49.56 115.20 -13.68
C THR A 370 49.64 114.34 -14.94
N TYR A 371 50.30 114.84 -15.97
CA TYR A 371 50.59 114.12 -17.22
C TYR A 371 52.08 113.83 -17.29
N THR A 372 52.42 112.56 -17.53
CA THR A 372 53.80 112.11 -17.65
C THR A 372 54.08 111.73 -19.09
N VAL A 373 55.23 112.14 -19.63
CA VAL A 373 55.71 111.74 -20.96
C VAL A 373 56.99 110.95 -20.80
N THR A 374 57.11 109.82 -21.51
CA THR A 374 58.39 109.19 -21.79
C THR A 374 58.79 109.57 -23.22
N VAL A 375 59.98 110.15 -23.37
CA VAL A 375 60.57 110.54 -24.66
C VAL A 375 61.74 109.62 -24.93
N THR A 376 61.68 108.87 -26.04
CA THR A 376 62.66 107.83 -26.40
C THR A 376 63.40 108.20 -27.68
N THR A 377 64.72 108.00 -27.71
CA THR A 377 65.61 108.26 -28.84
C THR A 377 65.78 107.01 -29.71
N ALA A 378 66.22 107.20 -30.95
CA ALA A 378 66.44 106.11 -31.92
C ALA A 378 67.78 105.35 -31.74
N SER A 379 68.33 105.27 -30.52
CA SER A 379 69.57 104.52 -30.24
C SER A 379 69.31 103.01 -30.07
N VAL A 380 70.38 102.20 -30.08
CA VAL A 380 70.33 100.76 -29.77
C VAL A 380 71.39 100.43 -28.70
N PRO A 381 71.00 100.05 -27.47
CA PRO A 381 69.63 100.07 -26.94
C PRO A 381 69.02 101.49 -26.90
N PRO A 382 67.68 101.62 -26.94
CA PRO A 382 67.01 102.92 -26.98
C PRO A 382 67.09 103.66 -25.64
N CYS A 383 67.55 104.90 -25.68
CA CYS A 383 67.64 105.77 -24.50
C CYS A 383 66.35 106.56 -24.31
N SER A 384 65.90 106.75 -23.08
CA SER A 384 64.69 107.52 -22.79
C SER A 384 64.79 108.39 -21.55
N THR A 385 63.96 109.44 -21.51
CA THR A 385 63.73 110.30 -20.33
C THR A 385 62.24 110.36 -20.06
N THR A 386 61.85 110.22 -18.80
CA THR A 386 60.47 110.48 -18.35
C THR A 386 60.38 111.83 -17.65
N ALA A 387 59.41 112.67 -18.03
CA ALA A 387 59.13 113.97 -17.42
C ALA A 387 57.66 114.07 -17.02
N SER A 388 57.34 114.90 -16.02
CA SER A 388 55.99 115.03 -15.45
C SER A 388 55.56 116.49 -15.33
N PHE A 389 54.31 116.79 -15.69
CA PHE A 389 53.78 118.16 -15.76
C PHE A 389 52.37 118.22 -15.16
N ILE A 390 52.05 119.26 -14.39
CA ILE A 390 50.76 119.40 -13.70
C ILE A 390 49.90 120.46 -14.40
N VAL A 391 48.76 120.04 -14.94
CA VAL A 391 47.69 120.96 -15.34
C VAL A 391 46.89 121.31 -14.08
N ALA A 392 46.93 122.56 -13.64
CA ALA A 392 46.17 123.03 -12.48
C ALA A 392 44.70 123.36 -12.83
N ALA A 393 43.82 123.38 -11.83
CA ALA A 393 42.46 123.93 -11.94
C ALA A 393 42.39 125.35 -11.39
N SER A 394 41.65 126.24 -12.05
CA SER A 394 41.33 127.57 -11.51
C SER A 394 40.28 127.51 -10.39
N SER A 395 40.44 128.33 -9.36
CA SER A 395 39.77 128.21 -8.05
C SER A 395 38.31 128.71 -7.96
N ASN A 396 37.68 129.07 -9.09
CA ASN A 396 36.33 129.65 -9.11
C ASN A 396 35.22 128.58 -9.03
N THR A 397 35.23 127.78 -7.96
CA THR A 397 34.20 126.74 -7.72
C THR A 397 32.96 127.30 -7.02
N VAL A 398 31.79 126.76 -7.37
CA VAL A 398 30.55 126.86 -6.59
C VAL A 398 30.15 125.45 -6.15
N VAL A 399 29.52 125.31 -4.99
CA VAL A 399 29.12 124.00 -4.45
C VAL A 399 27.66 124.05 -4.04
N ALA A 400 26.81 123.34 -4.78
CA ALA A 400 25.42 123.13 -4.43
C ALA A 400 25.31 122.15 -3.24
N GLY A 401 24.38 122.40 -2.33
CA GLY A 401 24.00 121.48 -1.25
C GLY A 401 22.48 121.38 -1.12
N ILE A 402 21.99 120.24 -0.59
CA ILE A 402 20.58 120.01 -0.27
C ILE A 402 20.49 119.46 1.16
N SER A 403 19.48 119.91 1.90
CA SER A 403 19.16 119.47 3.27
C SER A 403 17.65 119.20 3.43
N GLY A 404 17.27 118.33 4.36
CA GLY A 404 15.88 117.92 4.60
C GLY A 404 15.75 116.43 4.93
N ASN A 405 14.55 115.95 5.23
CA ASN A 405 14.33 114.51 5.41
C ASN A 405 14.25 113.81 4.05
N LEU A 406 15.07 112.78 3.84
CA LEU A 406 15.20 112.09 2.55
C LEU A 406 14.25 110.89 2.39
N THR A 407 13.33 110.68 3.33
CA THR A 407 12.48 109.48 3.37
C THR A 407 11.02 109.79 3.68
N ILE A 408 10.10 109.16 2.95
CA ILE A 408 8.64 109.28 3.12
C ILE A 408 7.97 107.90 3.20
N CYS A 409 6.92 107.75 4.02
CA CYS A 409 6.02 106.59 3.93
C CYS A 409 5.18 106.67 2.63
N PRO A 410 4.53 105.58 2.18
CA PRO A 410 3.56 105.64 1.08
C PRO A 410 2.49 106.72 1.31
N GLY A 411 2.30 107.62 0.33
CA GLY A 411 1.38 108.76 0.43
C GLY A 411 1.85 109.95 1.28
N GLY A 412 3.06 109.88 1.87
CA GLY A 412 3.64 110.97 2.66
C GLY A 412 4.27 112.09 1.82
N SER A 413 4.80 113.11 2.50
CA SER A 413 5.57 114.19 1.86
C SER A 413 6.73 114.67 2.75
N THR A 414 7.72 115.32 2.14
CA THR A 414 8.90 115.87 2.82
C THR A 414 9.39 117.15 2.13
N SER A 415 9.98 118.07 2.89
CA SER A 415 10.53 119.32 2.36
C SER A 415 12.06 119.31 2.34
N LEU A 416 12.61 119.83 1.24
CA LEU A 416 14.04 119.98 0.96
C LEU A 416 14.41 121.45 0.85
N THR A 417 15.62 121.83 1.25
CA THR A 417 16.18 123.18 1.10
C THR A 417 17.57 123.11 0.50
N ALA A 418 17.76 123.84 -0.60
CA ALA A 418 19.03 123.98 -1.31
C ALA A 418 19.85 125.19 -0.83
N THR A 419 21.17 125.07 -0.95
CA THR A 419 22.16 126.09 -0.54
C THR A 419 23.29 126.20 -1.57
N GLY A 420 24.04 127.31 -1.54
CA GLY A 420 25.36 127.40 -2.19
C GLY A 420 25.52 128.46 -3.29
N GLY A 421 24.51 129.26 -3.60
CA GLY A 421 24.63 130.29 -4.64
C GLY A 421 23.40 131.19 -4.78
N GLY A 422 23.38 132.00 -5.85
CA GLY A 422 22.36 133.04 -6.04
C GLY A 422 21.07 132.55 -6.71
N ASN A 423 21.19 131.77 -7.79
CA ASN A 423 20.06 131.26 -8.55
C ASN A 423 19.95 129.72 -8.43
N TYR A 424 18.72 129.24 -8.27
CA TYR A 424 18.36 127.83 -8.07
C TYR A 424 17.48 127.33 -9.21
N THR A 425 17.65 126.07 -9.63
CA THR A 425 16.75 125.42 -10.58
C THR A 425 16.67 123.93 -10.29
N TRP A 426 15.54 123.48 -9.75
CA TRP A 426 15.28 122.07 -9.43
C TRP A 426 14.79 121.27 -10.64
N SER A 427 15.04 119.96 -10.65
CA SER A 427 14.59 119.03 -11.70
C SER A 427 13.06 118.94 -11.86
N ASN A 428 12.29 119.33 -10.84
CA ASN A 428 10.83 119.51 -10.92
C ASN A 428 10.39 120.93 -11.33
N GLY A 429 11.28 121.70 -11.97
CA GLY A 429 11.00 123.04 -12.51
C GLY A 429 10.98 124.18 -11.50
N ARG A 430 11.18 123.91 -10.20
CA ARG A 430 11.09 124.92 -9.15
C ARG A 430 12.34 125.83 -9.10
N GLY A 431 12.15 127.15 -9.07
CA GLY A 431 13.24 128.15 -9.07
C GLY A 431 13.66 128.70 -7.71
N THR A 432 13.23 128.10 -6.59
CA THR A 432 13.47 128.61 -5.22
C THR A 432 14.34 127.66 -4.40
N ALA A 433 15.00 128.16 -3.36
CA ALA A 433 15.85 127.36 -2.48
C ALA A 433 15.07 126.21 -1.81
N GLY A 434 13.89 126.48 -1.28
CA GLY A 434 13.00 125.44 -0.71
C GLY A 434 12.20 124.68 -1.78
N ASN A 435 11.97 123.39 -1.57
CA ASN A 435 11.16 122.49 -2.40
C ASN A 435 10.30 121.58 -1.49
N ASN A 436 9.14 121.11 -1.96
CA ASN A 436 8.28 120.20 -1.20
C ASN A 436 7.90 119.00 -2.09
N ILE A 437 8.08 117.80 -1.58
CA ILE A 437 8.17 116.57 -2.36
C ILE A 437 7.14 115.56 -1.86
N THR A 438 6.27 115.09 -2.76
CA THR A 438 5.21 114.10 -2.51
C THR A 438 5.43 112.77 -3.21
N ALA A 439 6.48 112.68 -4.06
CA ALA A 439 6.80 111.50 -4.85
C ALA A 439 8.25 111.05 -4.60
N ILE A 440 8.51 109.77 -4.77
CA ILE A 440 9.87 109.24 -4.75
C ILE A 440 10.62 109.55 -6.05
N GLY A 441 11.93 109.67 -5.97
CA GLY A 441 12.78 109.97 -7.12
C GLY A 441 13.96 110.88 -6.75
N THR A 442 14.82 111.14 -7.74
CA THR A 442 16.00 111.99 -7.56
C THR A 442 15.69 113.44 -7.89
N TYR A 443 15.79 114.29 -6.88
CA TYR A 443 15.60 115.73 -6.98
C TYR A 443 16.96 116.42 -7.05
N THR A 444 17.29 116.92 -8.23
CA THR A 444 18.54 117.62 -8.52
C THR A 444 18.29 119.11 -8.52
N VAL A 445 19.05 119.87 -7.74
CA VAL A 445 19.11 121.32 -7.86
C VAL A 445 20.38 121.71 -8.63
N THR A 446 20.22 122.57 -9.63
CA THR A 446 21.32 123.31 -10.24
C THR A 446 21.44 124.65 -9.55
N VAL A 447 22.64 125.00 -9.10
CA VAL A 447 22.99 126.28 -8.50
C VAL A 447 24.03 126.96 -9.38
N THR A 448 23.82 128.24 -9.70
CA THR A 448 24.73 129.04 -10.54
C THR A 448 25.29 130.22 -9.76
N ASN A 449 26.60 130.47 -9.88
CA ASN A 449 27.24 131.66 -9.30
C ASN A 449 27.29 132.84 -10.29
N ALA A 450 27.71 134.02 -9.81
CA ALA A 450 27.78 135.25 -10.62
C ALA A 450 28.78 135.20 -11.79
N VAL A 451 29.70 134.23 -11.82
CA VAL A 451 30.70 134.03 -12.89
C VAL A 451 30.22 132.97 -13.90
N GLY A 452 28.97 132.50 -13.78
CA GLY A 452 28.38 131.50 -14.68
C GLY A 452 28.79 130.06 -14.38
N CYS A 453 29.63 129.82 -13.36
CA CYS A 453 29.96 128.48 -12.91
C CYS A 453 28.70 127.81 -12.34
N LYS A 454 28.47 126.55 -12.70
CA LYS A 454 27.31 125.76 -12.25
C LYS A 454 27.78 124.59 -11.40
N SER A 455 27.02 124.31 -10.35
CA SER A 455 27.14 123.08 -9.56
C SER A 455 25.77 122.45 -9.40
N THR A 456 25.71 121.13 -9.48
CA THR A 456 24.51 120.36 -9.20
C THR A 456 24.67 119.62 -7.88
N SER A 457 23.60 119.57 -7.11
CA SER A 457 23.45 118.66 -5.97
C SER A 457 22.17 117.88 -6.18
N SER A 458 22.18 116.60 -5.83
CA SER A 458 21.03 115.72 -5.98
C SER A 458 20.83 114.88 -4.73
N VAL A 459 19.57 114.69 -4.35
CA VAL A 459 19.18 113.73 -3.32
C VAL A 459 18.04 112.88 -3.86
N SER A 460 18.06 111.58 -3.54
CA SER A 460 16.96 110.69 -3.83
C SER A 460 16.00 110.65 -2.65
N ILE A 461 14.76 111.08 -2.86
CA ILE A 461 13.68 110.80 -1.91
C ILE A 461 13.27 109.34 -2.11
N VAL A 462 13.53 108.53 -1.08
CA VAL A 462 13.20 107.10 -1.06
C VAL A 462 11.93 106.87 -0.25
N GLN A 463 11.22 105.80 -0.58
CA GLN A 463 10.13 105.32 0.26
C GLN A 463 10.71 104.56 1.45
N ALA A 464 10.20 104.78 2.65
CA ALA A 464 10.45 103.91 3.79
C ALA A 464 9.74 102.55 3.55
N VAL A 465 10.45 101.61 2.92
CA VAL A 465 9.92 100.27 2.66
C VAL A 465 10.12 99.39 3.90
N THR A 466 9.25 99.56 4.90
CA THR A 466 9.10 98.57 5.96
C THR A 466 8.49 97.30 5.36
N THR A 467 9.26 96.21 5.31
CA THR A 467 8.78 94.87 4.94
C THR A 467 8.56 94.03 6.19
N ALA A 468 7.30 93.94 6.63
CA ALA A 468 6.91 92.90 7.58
C ALA A 468 7.11 91.53 6.94
N SER A 469 7.62 90.56 7.69
CA SER A 469 7.63 89.15 7.30
C SER A 469 7.31 88.25 8.49
N ILE A 470 6.74 87.07 8.23
CA ILE A 470 6.44 86.05 9.24
C ILE A 470 7.20 84.78 8.88
N SER A 471 7.77 84.15 9.90
CA SER A 471 8.48 82.86 9.86
C SER A 471 7.93 81.90 10.93
N GLY A 472 8.24 80.61 10.83
CA GLY A 472 7.71 79.57 11.72
C GLY A 472 6.86 78.52 10.97
N ALA A 473 6.47 77.45 11.65
CA ALA A 473 5.72 76.36 11.02
C ALA A 473 4.24 76.75 10.81
N THR A 474 3.80 76.76 9.55
CA THR A 474 2.43 77.10 9.11
C THR A 474 1.44 75.93 9.17
N THR A 475 1.87 74.79 9.68
CA THR A 475 1.06 73.57 9.77
C THR A 475 1.21 72.98 11.16
N MET A 476 0.09 72.64 11.80
CA MET A 476 0.05 72.10 13.15
C MET A 476 -1.02 71.02 13.31
N CYS A 477 -0.82 70.11 14.25
CA CYS A 477 -1.76 69.02 14.54
C CYS A 477 -2.93 69.52 15.40
N SER A 478 -4.07 68.81 15.35
CA SER A 478 -5.20 69.09 16.25
C SER A 478 -4.77 69.00 17.72
N GLY A 479 -5.06 70.04 18.51
CA GLY A 479 -4.65 70.17 19.92
C GLY A 479 -3.18 70.56 20.16
N GLY A 480 -2.36 70.73 19.11
CA GLY A 480 -0.98 71.21 19.24
C GLY A 480 -0.86 72.73 19.33
N SER A 481 0.38 73.24 19.23
CA SER A 481 0.65 74.67 19.07
C SER A 481 1.89 74.93 18.21
N THR A 482 1.91 76.00 17.42
CA THR A 482 3.07 76.46 16.64
C THR A 482 3.43 77.90 16.99
N THR A 483 4.69 78.29 16.89
CA THR A 483 5.12 79.69 17.09
C THR A 483 5.41 80.35 15.76
N LEU A 484 4.71 81.44 15.47
CA LEU A 484 5.04 82.36 14.41
C LEU A 484 5.94 83.48 14.94
N THR A 485 6.98 83.84 14.19
CA THR A 485 7.92 84.91 14.55
C THR A 485 7.96 85.94 13.43
N ALA A 486 7.66 87.19 13.77
CA ALA A 486 7.63 88.33 12.87
C ALA A 486 8.93 89.15 12.92
N SER A 487 9.33 89.70 11.77
CA SER A 487 10.47 90.60 11.61
C SER A 487 10.13 91.80 10.73
N GLY A 488 10.94 92.87 10.79
CA GLY A 488 10.83 94.04 9.91
C GLY A 488 10.65 95.40 10.58
N GLY A 489 10.65 95.50 11.92
CA GLY A 489 10.47 96.79 12.61
C GLY A 489 10.57 96.72 14.13
N GLY A 490 10.33 97.86 14.79
CA GLY A 490 10.57 98.04 16.23
C GLY A 490 9.39 97.72 17.15
N THR A 491 8.16 97.74 16.63
CA THR A 491 6.95 97.32 17.39
C THR A 491 6.03 96.47 16.54
N TYR A 492 5.27 95.60 17.21
CA TYR A 492 4.44 94.56 16.60
C TYR A 492 3.03 94.61 17.17
N LEU A 493 2.03 94.31 16.35
CA LEU A 493 0.66 94.06 16.77
C LEU A 493 0.05 92.95 15.90
N TRP A 494 -0.24 91.80 16.50
CA TRP A 494 -0.90 90.68 15.85
C TRP A 494 -2.43 90.82 15.95
N ASN A 495 -3.17 90.29 14.98
CA ASN A 495 -4.63 90.24 15.00
C ASN A 495 -5.22 89.38 16.14
N ASN A 496 -4.39 88.62 16.87
CA ASN A 496 -4.75 87.95 18.12
C ASN A 496 -4.45 88.77 19.39
N GLY A 497 -4.11 90.06 19.25
CA GLY A 497 -3.84 91.00 20.35
C GLY A 497 -2.43 90.93 20.94
N ARG A 498 -1.55 90.04 20.47
CA ARG A 498 -0.15 89.98 20.95
C ARG A 498 0.68 91.15 20.38
N VAL A 499 1.62 91.66 21.17
CA VAL A 499 2.50 92.79 20.80
C VAL A 499 3.99 92.43 20.71
N THR A 500 4.30 91.14 20.77
CA THR A 500 5.66 90.58 20.72
C THR A 500 6.04 90.09 19.32
N ALA A 501 7.33 90.07 19.00
CA ALA A 501 7.84 89.53 17.74
C ALA A 501 7.42 88.06 17.54
N ALA A 502 7.48 87.24 18.59
CA ALA A 502 6.97 85.87 18.60
C ALA A 502 5.50 85.81 19.08
N SER A 503 4.73 84.90 18.49
CA SER A 503 3.30 84.68 18.74
C SER A 503 3.02 83.18 18.75
N ASN A 504 2.64 82.63 19.91
CA ASN A 504 2.24 81.22 20.00
C ASN A 504 0.77 81.06 19.55
N ILE A 505 0.55 80.10 18.66
CA ILE A 505 -0.68 79.84 17.91
C ILE A 505 -1.23 78.46 18.30
N THR A 506 -2.48 78.44 18.77
CA THR A 506 -3.17 77.23 19.24
C THR A 506 -4.42 76.88 18.41
N ALA A 507 -4.70 77.65 17.35
CA ALA A 507 -5.86 77.46 16.48
C ALA A 507 -5.51 77.82 15.03
N ALA A 508 -6.07 77.11 14.06
CA ALA A 508 -5.91 77.40 12.64
C ALA A 508 -6.62 78.70 12.23
N GLY A 509 -6.08 79.39 11.24
CA GLY A 509 -6.59 80.68 10.75
C GLY A 509 -5.49 81.57 10.16
N THR A 510 -5.91 82.72 9.63
CA THR A 510 -4.98 83.74 9.08
C THR A 510 -4.50 84.66 10.20
N TYR A 511 -3.21 84.59 10.50
CA TYR A 511 -2.55 85.48 11.45
C TYR A 511 -1.91 86.64 10.69
N THR A 512 -2.36 87.85 11.03
CA THR A 512 -1.84 89.11 10.48
C THR A 512 -1.02 89.79 11.55
N VAL A 513 0.19 90.25 11.20
CA VAL A 513 0.98 91.14 12.05
C VAL A 513 1.13 92.49 11.37
N THR A 514 0.78 93.56 12.09
CA THR A 514 1.17 94.92 11.76
C THR A 514 2.50 95.20 12.46
N VAL A 515 3.50 95.63 11.68
CA VAL A 515 4.84 95.98 12.14
C VAL A 515 5.05 97.46 11.91
N THR A 516 5.51 98.19 12.91
CA THR A 516 5.76 99.65 12.80
C THR A 516 7.24 99.93 13.03
N ASN A 517 7.83 100.74 12.15
CA ASN A 517 9.20 101.22 12.28
C ASN A 517 9.28 102.69 11.85
N ASN A 518 9.86 103.56 12.70
CA ASN A 518 10.04 105.00 12.44
C ASN A 518 8.79 105.72 11.86
N GLY A 519 7.60 105.35 12.32
CA GLY A 519 6.32 105.94 11.92
C GLY A 519 5.64 105.31 10.69
N CYS A 520 6.34 104.49 9.89
CA CYS A 520 5.71 103.75 8.79
C CYS A 520 5.25 102.35 9.25
N THR A 521 4.09 101.93 8.77
CA THR A 521 3.45 100.64 9.10
C THR A 521 3.51 99.67 7.92
N SER A 522 3.73 98.39 8.21
CA SER A 522 3.69 97.29 7.24
C SER A 522 2.86 96.14 7.79
N THR A 523 2.25 95.33 6.92
CA THR A 523 1.48 94.15 7.33
C THR A 523 1.96 92.90 6.63
N ALA A 524 2.19 91.83 7.38
CA ALA A 524 2.40 90.48 6.85
C ALA A 524 1.29 89.54 7.31
N GLN A 525 0.96 88.55 6.48
CA GLN A 525 -0.01 87.52 6.79
C GLN A 525 0.61 86.13 6.64
N SER A 526 0.21 85.22 7.52
CA SER A 526 0.54 83.81 7.44
C SER A 526 -0.69 82.98 7.82
N ILE A 527 -1.01 81.98 7.01
CA ILE A 527 -2.15 81.08 7.25
C ILE A 527 -1.61 79.86 7.98
N VAL A 528 -2.08 79.66 9.22
CA VAL A 528 -1.78 78.44 9.98
C VAL A 528 -2.89 77.44 9.73
N SER A 529 -2.53 76.28 9.17
CA SER A 529 -3.44 75.20 8.82
C SER A 529 -3.42 74.08 9.86
N LEU A 530 -4.57 73.44 10.06
CA LEU A 530 -4.67 72.24 10.88
C LEU A 530 -4.49 71.01 9.98
N THR A 531 -3.51 70.16 10.26
CA THR A 531 -3.40 68.83 9.64
C THR A 531 -4.01 67.79 10.56
N ASN A 532 -5.11 67.19 10.11
CA ASN A 532 -5.73 66.03 10.71
C ASN A 532 -5.26 64.76 9.98
N VAL A 533 -4.39 63.99 10.63
CA VAL A 533 -4.07 62.63 10.18
C VAL A 533 -5.20 61.72 10.65
N THR A 534 -5.81 60.99 9.72
CA THR A 534 -6.83 59.98 10.02
C THR A 534 -6.27 58.62 9.65
N ALA A 535 -5.78 57.89 10.64
CA ALA A 535 -5.40 56.50 10.46
C ALA A 535 -6.66 55.67 10.14
N SER A 536 -6.55 54.72 9.21
CA SER A 536 -7.56 53.68 9.02
C SER A 536 -6.88 52.34 8.73
N ILE A 537 -7.57 51.24 9.04
CA ILE A 537 -7.12 49.87 8.75
C ILE A 537 -8.17 49.19 7.88
N SER A 538 -7.74 48.57 6.79
CA SER A 538 -8.53 47.66 5.96
C SER A 538 -7.89 46.26 5.93
N GLY A 539 -8.55 45.29 5.30
CA GLY A 539 -8.16 43.87 5.30
C GLY A 539 -9.15 42.99 6.07
N ALA A 540 -8.96 41.67 6.02
CA ALA A 540 -9.89 40.74 6.65
C ALA A 540 -9.61 40.59 8.16
N THR A 541 -10.62 40.93 8.97
CA THR A 541 -10.59 40.87 10.45
C THR A 541 -10.85 39.46 11.03
N THR A 542 -11.00 38.48 10.16
CA THR A 542 -11.35 37.10 10.51
C THR A 542 -10.37 36.17 9.81
N MET A 543 -9.74 35.26 10.56
CA MET A 543 -8.76 34.32 10.02
C MET A 543 -8.89 32.94 10.66
N CYS A 544 -8.43 31.90 9.96
CA CYS A 544 -8.52 30.51 10.38
C CYS A 544 -7.31 30.12 11.25
N SER A 545 -7.45 29.11 12.11
CA SER A 545 -6.31 28.52 12.83
C SER A 545 -5.20 28.07 11.87
N GLY A 546 -3.98 28.57 12.08
CA GLY A 546 -2.81 28.29 11.23
C GLY A 546 -2.77 29.05 9.89
N GLY A 547 -3.80 29.85 9.58
CA GLY A 547 -3.78 30.77 8.43
C GLY A 547 -3.06 32.09 8.74
N SER A 548 -3.13 33.03 7.79
CA SER A 548 -2.69 34.41 8.00
C SER A 548 -3.60 35.41 7.26
N THR A 549 -3.67 36.64 7.74
CA THR A 549 -4.42 37.75 7.09
C THR A 549 -3.58 39.01 7.05
N THR A 550 -3.67 39.79 5.96
CA THR A 550 -2.99 41.08 5.85
C THR A 550 -3.93 42.19 6.27
N LEU A 551 -3.56 42.93 7.32
CA LEU A 551 -4.12 44.24 7.59
C LEU A 551 -3.32 45.31 6.87
N THR A 552 -4.00 46.24 6.21
CA THR A 552 -3.38 47.37 5.51
C THR A 552 -3.80 48.67 6.18
N ALA A 553 -2.84 49.38 6.77
CA ALA A 553 -3.03 50.72 7.28
C ALA A 553 -2.92 51.77 6.17
N SER A 554 -3.65 52.87 6.32
CA SER A 554 -3.55 54.03 5.44
C SER A 554 -3.70 55.34 6.23
N GLY A 555 -3.34 56.46 5.59
CA GLY A 555 -3.54 57.82 6.14
C GLY A 555 -2.26 58.65 6.36
N GLY A 556 -1.07 58.14 6.06
CA GLY A 556 0.17 58.89 6.30
C GLY A 556 1.44 58.30 5.69
N GLY A 557 2.58 58.92 5.99
CA GLY A 557 3.88 58.60 5.39
C GLY A 557 4.68 57.51 6.12
N THR A 558 4.47 57.33 7.42
CA THR A 558 5.13 56.28 8.22
C THR A 558 4.14 55.56 9.13
N TYR A 559 4.44 54.31 9.46
CA TYR A 559 3.57 53.39 10.18
C TYR A 559 4.36 52.76 11.33
N LEU A 560 3.72 52.55 12.47
CA LEU A 560 4.25 51.74 13.57
C LEU A 560 3.12 50.94 14.20
N TRP A 561 3.15 49.62 14.01
CA TRP A 561 2.20 48.69 14.59
C TRP A 561 2.63 48.25 15.99
N ASN A 562 1.67 47.90 16.85
CA ASN A 562 1.93 47.38 18.20
C ASN A 562 2.67 46.02 18.22
N ASN A 563 2.82 45.33 17.09
CA ASN A 563 3.69 44.17 16.91
C ASN A 563 5.08 44.51 16.32
N GLY A 564 5.47 45.79 16.31
CA GLY A 564 6.79 46.25 15.88
C GLY A 564 7.00 46.39 14.36
N ARG A 565 6.01 46.08 13.51
CA ARG A 565 6.12 46.34 12.07
C ARG A 565 6.04 47.84 11.76
N VAL A 566 6.78 48.27 10.73
CA VAL A 566 6.84 49.67 10.27
C VAL A 566 6.27 49.89 8.86
N THR A 567 5.68 48.86 8.26
CA THR A 567 5.10 48.87 6.92
C THR A 567 3.60 49.14 6.94
N ALA A 568 3.05 49.72 5.85
CA ALA A 568 1.61 49.94 5.70
C ALA A 568 0.83 48.61 5.77
N ALA A 569 1.32 47.56 5.11
CA ALA A 569 0.81 46.19 5.24
C ALA A 569 1.44 45.47 6.44
N ASN A 570 0.63 44.75 7.22
CA ASN A 570 1.03 43.92 8.33
C ASN A 570 0.41 42.53 8.19
N ASN A 571 1.23 41.52 7.89
CA ASN A 571 0.77 40.13 7.84
C ASN A 571 0.64 39.57 9.27
N ILE A 572 -0.57 39.14 9.61
CA ILE A 572 -1.05 38.71 10.92
C ILE A 572 -1.21 37.18 10.95
N THR A 573 -0.55 36.53 11.91
CA THR A 573 -0.56 35.07 12.11
C THR A 573 -1.23 34.64 13.44
N ALA A 574 -1.71 35.60 14.24
CA ALA A 574 -2.34 35.35 15.53
C ALA A 574 -3.56 36.29 15.72
N ALA A 575 -4.54 35.86 16.52
CA ALA A 575 -5.65 36.73 16.89
C ALA A 575 -5.25 37.72 17.99
N GLY A 576 -5.85 38.91 17.96
CA GLY A 576 -5.53 40.00 18.88
C GLY A 576 -6.01 41.36 18.36
N THR A 577 -5.78 42.40 19.17
CA THR A 577 -6.00 43.79 18.74
C THR A 577 -4.73 44.34 18.12
N TYR A 578 -4.79 44.70 16.84
CA TYR A 578 -3.69 45.30 16.11
C TYR A 578 -3.93 46.80 16.00
N THR A 579 -3.06 47.57 16.65
CA THR A 579 -3.11 49.04 16.65
C THR A 579 -1.94 49.56 15.83
N VAL A 580 -2.24 50.45 14.89
CA VAL A 580 -1.23 51.18 14.10
C VAL A 580 -1.22 52.64 14.52
N THR A 581 -0.03 53.17 14.79
CA THR A 581 0.24 54.60 14.83
C THR A 581 0.71 55.02 13.45
N VAL A 582 -0.06 55.87 12.78
CA VAL A 582 0.27 56.45 11.48
C VAL A 582 0.81 57.86 11.74
N THR A 583 1.99 58.18 11.21
CA THR A 583 2.58 59.51 11.34
C THR A 583 2.77 60.15 9.97
N ASN A 584 2.28 61.39 9.84
CA ASN A 584 2.46 62.21 8.63
C ASN A 584 2.80 63.64 9.03
N ASN A 585 3.90 64.20 8.51
CA ASN A 585 4.37 65.56 8.80
C ASN A 585 4.38 65.93 10.30
N GLY A 586 4.82 64.99 11.15
CA GLY A 586 4.87 65.15 12.61
C GLY A 586 3.57 64.88 13.37
N CYS A 587 2.42 64.78 12.67
CA CYS A 587 1.14 64.48 13.29
C CYS A 587 0.88 62.97 13.34
N THR A 588 0.55 62.47 14.53
CA THR A 588 0.25 61.05 14.80
C THR A 588 -1.25 60.81 14.85
N SER A 589 -1.71 59.67 14.32
CA SER A 589 -3.08 59.18 14.43
C SER A 589 -3.07 57.69 14.73
N THR A 590 -4.01 57.19 15.52
CA THR A 590 -4.09 55.76 15.84
C THR A 590 -5.37 55.14 15.30
N ALA A 591 -5.23 53.97 14.70
CA ALA A 591 -6.35 53.10 14.33
C ALA A 591 -6.12 51.71 14.93
N GLN A 592 -7.20 51.06 15.35
CA GLN A 592 -7.17 49.70 15.86
C GLN A 592 -8.12 48.81 15.07
N SER A 593 -7.69 47.56 14.86
CA SER A 593 -8.50 46.50 14.25
C SER A 593 -8.34 45.22 15.05
N ILE A 594 -9.44 44.54 15.34
CA ILE A 594 -9.43 43.28 16.10
C ILE A 594 -9.47 42.14 15.10
N VAL A 595 -8.41 41.34 15.07
CA VAL A 595 -8.34 40.12 14.26
C VAL A 595 -8.79 38.96 15.13
N THR A 596 -9.83 38.26 14.69
CA THR A 596 -10.43 37.13 15.41
C THR A 596 -10.06 35.80 14.76
N LEU A 597 -9.82 34.79 15.60
CA LEU A 597 -9.62 33.42 15.12
C LEU A 597 -10.98 32.73 14.98
N THR A 598 -11.37 32.38 13.76
CA THR A 598 -12.53 31.52 13.51
C THR A 598 -12.05 30.08 13.40
N ASN A 599 -12.27 29.33 14.47
CA ASN A 599 -12.04 27.88 14.49
C ASN A 599 -13.30 27.18 14.01
N VAL A 600 -13.24 26.61 12.80
CA VAL A 600 -14.26 25.68 12.31
C VAL A 600 -13.88 24.28 12.79
N THR A 601 -14.72 23.69 13.65
CA THR A 601 -14.65 22.27 14.00
C THR A 601 -15.76 21.54 13.25
N ALA A 602 -15.40 20.89 12.15
CA ALA A 602 -16.26 19.90 11.53
C ALA A 602 -16.51 18.75 12.51
N SER A 603 -17.76 18.28 12.58
CA SER A 603 -18.09 17.01 13.24
C SER A 603 -19.10 16.24 12.41
N ILE A 604 -19.07 14.90 12.50
CA ILE A 604 -20.07 14.02 11.90
C ILE A 604 -20.80 13.30 13.03
N SER A 605 -22.13 13.28 12.96
CA SER A 605 -23.02 12.49 13.81
C SER A 605 -23.88 11.56 12.94
N GLY A 606 -24.63 10.64 13.57
CA GLY A 606 -25.40 9.60 12.89
C GLY A 606 -24.83 8.19 13.12
N ALA A 607 -25.53 7.15 12.66
CA ALA A 607 -25.13 5.77 12.89
C ALA A 607 -24.02 5.33 11.92
N THR A 608 -22.91 4.86 12.47
CA THR A 608 -21.71 4.37 11.74
C THR A 608 -21.77 2.89 11.35
N THR A 609 -22.81 2.19 11.76
CA THR A 609 -23.12 0.80 11.38
C THR A 609 -24.43 0.76 10.62
N MET A 610 -24.45 0.04 9.50
CA MET A 610 -25.65 -0.17 8.69
C MET A 610 -25.74 -1.62 8.19
N CYS A 611 -26.95 -2.09 7.93
CA CYS A 611 -27.21 -3.46 7.47
C CYS A 611 -27.09 -3.57 5.94
N SER A 612 -26.83 -4.77 5.43
CA SER A 612 -26.91 -5.04 3.98
C SER A 612 -28.28 -4.64 3.43
N GLY A 613 -28.29 -3.87 2.33
CA GLY A 613 -29.50 -3.31 1.72
C GLY A 613 -30.16 -2.14 2.47
N GLY A 614 -29.64 -1.74 3.63
CA GLY A 614 -30.14 -0.59 4.40
C GLY A 614 -29.56 0.75 3.92
N SER A 615 -29.87 1.82 4.66
CA SER A 615 -29.16 3.10 4.55
C SER A 615 -29.03 3.77 5.92
N THR A 616 -28.01 4.62 6.10
CA THR A 616 -27.82 5.44 7.30
C THR A 616 -27.57 6.89 6.90
N THR A 617 -28.08 7.85 7.67
CA THR A 617 -27.80 9.27 7.42
C THR A 617 -26.70 9.75 8.36
N LEU A 618 -25.57 10.13 7.78
CA LEU A 618 -24.56 10.93 8.47
C LEU A 618 -24.97 12.40 8.41
N THR A 619 -24.87 13.12 9.53
CA THR A 619 -25.13 14.55 9.60
C THR A 619 -23.87 15.27 10.02
N ALA A 620 -23.34 16.10 9.13
CA ALA A 620 -22.22 16.99 9.41
C ALA A 620 -22.70 18.28 10.09
N SER A 621 -21.90 18.82 11.00
CA SER A 621 -22.14 20.12 11.63
C SER A 621 -20.84 20.94 11.72
N GLY A 622 -20.97 22.24 12.02
CA GLY A 622 -19.85 23.15 12.26
C GLY A 622 -19.70 24.33 11.28
N GLY A 623 -20.52 24.44 10.23
CA GLY A 623 -20.38 25.53 9.25
C GLY A 623 -21.57 25.75 8.32
N GLY A 624 -21.39 26.69 7.38
CA GLY A 624 -22.45 27.15 6.48
C GLY A 624 -22.58 26.35 5.18
N THR A 625 -21.48 25.77 4.67
CA THR A 625 -21.51 24.86 3.51
C THR A 625 -20.74 23.58 3.77
N TYR A 626 -21.06 22.56 2.99
CA TYR A 626 -20.61 21.19 3.16
C TYR A 626 -20.19 20.62 1.81
N LEU A 627 -19.13 19.80 1.79
CA LEU A 627 -18.76 18.99 0.63
C LEU A 627 -18.27 17.64 1.11
N TRP A 628 -19.02 16.59 0.77
CA TRP A 628 -18.66 15.20 1.08
C TRP A 628 -17.84 14.58 -0.05
N ASN A 629 -16.98 13.63 0.28
CA ASN A 629 -16.18 12.87 -0.70
C ASN A 629 -17.02 12.04 -1.70
N ASN A 630 -18.33 11.86 -1.47
CA ASN A 630 -19.28 11.30 -2.44
C ASN A 630 -20.05 12.37 -3.25
N GLY A 631 -19.58 13.62 -3.26
CA GLY A 631 -20.13 14.71 -4.07
C GLY A 631 -21.39 15.39 -3.51
N ARG A 632 -21.92 14.98 -2.35
CA ARG A 632 -23.03 15.71 -1.70
C ARG A 632 -22.57 17.04 -1.14
N VAL A 633 -23.46 18.04 -1.21
CA VAL A 633 -23.24 19.41 -0.69
C VAL A 633 -24.14 19.80 0.49
N THR A 634 -24.86 18.83 1.05
CA THR A 634 -25.82 19.01 2.15
C THR A 634 -25.25 18.56 3.50
N ALA A 635 -25.70 19.19 4.60
CA ALA A 635 -25.31 18.79 5.95
C ALA A 635 -25.64 17.30 6.24
N ALA A 636 -26.82 16.85 5.82
CA ALA A 636 -27.18 15.43 5.84
C ALA A 636 -26.71 14.71 4.56
N ASN A 637 -26.15 13.52 4.72
CA ASN A 637 -25.73 12.62 3.64
C ASN A 637 -26.29 11.22 3.90
N ASN A 638 -27.27 10.79 3.09
CA ASN A 638 -27.78 9.42 3.17
C ASN A 638 -26.82 8.47 2.45
N ILE A 639 -26.35 7.47 3.20
CA ILE A 639 -25.31 6.51 2.86
C ILE A 639 -25.93 5.14 2.60
N THR A 640 -25.67 4.57 1.42
CA THR A 640 -26.19 3.27 0.96
C THR A 640 -25.09 2.20 0.80
N ALA A 641 -23.84 2.54 1.06
CA ALA A 641 -22.68 1.66 0.94
C ALA A 641 -21.73 1.85 2.13
N ALA A 642 -20.99 0.80 2.50
CA ALA A 642 -19.93 0.92 3.49
C ALA A 642 -18.67 1.57 2.90
N GLY A 643 -17.96 2.33 3.72
CA GLY A 643 -16.76 3.06 3.32
C GLY A 643 -16.43 4.22 4.25
N THR A 644 -15.35 4.92 3.91
CA THR A 644 -14.94 6.15 4.60
C THR A 644 -15.66 7.34 4.00
N TYR A 645 -16.39 8.09 4.81
CA TYR A 645 -17.06 9.32 4.44
C TYR A 645 -16.42 10.51 5.12
N THR A 646 -15.77 11.34 4.32
CA THR A 646 -15.09 12.57 4.75
C THR A 646 -15.90 13.76 4.27
N VAL A 647 -16.16 14.70 5.17
CA VAL A 647 -16.82 15.98 4.87
C VAL A 647 -15.84 17.12 5.09
N THR A 648 -15.70 17.98 4.10
CA THR A 648 -15.14 19.32 4.26
C THR A 648 -16.30 20.26 4.60
N VAL A 649 -16.26 20.83 5.79
CA VAL A 649 -17.19 21.86 6.26
C VAL A 649 -16.53 23.21 6.10
N THR A 650 -17.23 24.18 5.52
CA THR A 650 -16.72 25.54 5.33
C THR A 650 -17.61 26.54 6.05
N ASN A 651 -17.01 27.46 6.81
CA ASN A 651 -17.71 28.58 7.44
C ASN A 651 -16.87 29.84 7.32
N ASN A 652 -17.43 30.94 6.80
CA ASN A 652 -16.75 32.22 6.63
C ASN A 652 -15.35 32.12 5.99
N GLY A 653 -15.20 31.25 4.98
CA GLY A 653 -13.93 30.98 4.28
C GLY A 653 -13.02 29.94 4.95
N CYS A 654 -13.21 29.63 6.23
CA CYS A 654 -12.42 28.62 6.94
C CYS A 654 -12.97 27.22 6.70
N THR A 655 -12.08 26.30 6.33
CA THR A 655 -12.39 24.88 6.11
C THR A 655 -12.01 24.02 7.31
N SER A 656 -12.70 22.90 7.49
CA SER A 656 -12.41 21.88 8.49
C SER A 656 -12.88 20.53 7.98
N THR A 657 -12.10 19.47 8.20
CA THR A 657 -12.45 18.12 7.75
C THR A 657 -12.84 17.23 8.93
N ALA A 658 -13.95 16.51 8.77
CA ALA A 658 -14.33 15.42 9.66
C ALA A 658 -14.50 14.14 8.85
N GLN A 659 -14.16 13.00 9.45
CA GLN A 659 -14.20 11.70 8.80
C GLN A 659 -14.95 10.70 9.68
N SER A 660 -15.85 9.94 9.06
CA SER A 660 -16.62 8.88 9.69
C SER A 660 -16.52 7.62 8.82
N ILE A 661 -16.28 6.46 9.44
CA ILE A 661 -16.24 5.18 8.72
C ILE A 661 -17.60 4.51 8.92
N VAL A 662 -18.32 4.28 7.83
CA VAL A 662 -19.58 3.53 7.83
C VAL A 662 -19.27 2.09 7.49
N THR A 663 -19.59 1.18 8.42
CA THR A 663 -19.30 -0.26 8.31
C THR A 663 -20.56 -1.05 8.02
N LEU A 664 -20.45 -2.05 7.14
CA LEU A 664 -21.54 -2.98 6.86
C LEU A 664 -21.58 -4.06 7.95
N THR A 665 -22.64 -4.05 8.75
CA THR A 665 -22.89 -5.11 9.75
C THR A 665 -23.73 -6.21 9.12
N ASN A 666 -23.05 -7.21 8.58
CA ASN A 666 -23.70 -8.43 8.08
C ASN A 666 -23.97 -9.37 9.25
N VAL A 667 -25.25 -9.57 9.58
CA VAL A 667 -25.69 -10.56 10.59
C VAL A 667 -26.00 -11.87 9.86
N THR A 668 -25.34 -12.94 10.26
CA THR A 668 -25.61 -14.30 9.77
C THR A 668 -26.24 -15.10 10.90
N ALA A 669 -27.57 -15.23 10.87
CA ALA A 669 -28.25 -16.17 11.74
C ALA A 669 -27.86 -17.61 11.37
N SER A 670 -27.63 -18.45 12.37
CA SER A 670 -27.51 -19.90 12.19
C SER A 670 -28.16 -20.63 13.35
N ILE A 671 -28.65 -21.84 13.09
CA ILE A 671 -29.23 -22.74 14.11
C ILE A 671 -28.38 -24.01 14.15
N SER A 672 -28.02 -24.44 15.36
CA SER A 672 -27.40 -25.73 15.65
C SER A 672 -28.25 -26.52 16.67
N GLY A 673 -27.89 -27.78 16.93
CA GLY A 673 -28.66 -28.71 17.76
C GLY A 673 -29.26 -29.86 16.94
N ALA A 674 -29.83 -30.86 17.63
CA ALA A 674 -30.39 -32.04 16.97
C ALA A 674 -31.76 -31.72 16.33
N THR A 675 -31.88 -32.00 15.03
CA THR A 675 -33.11 -31.80 14.23
C THR A 675 -34.08 -32.97 14.27
N THR A 676 -33.71 -34.08 14.92
CA THR A 676 -34.57 -35.23 15.19
C THR A 676 -34.81 -35.34 16.69
N MET A 677 -36.04 -35.71 17.07
CA MET A 677 -36.41 -35.96 18.47
C MET A 677 -37.42 -37.11 18.58
N CYS A 678 -37.37 -37.83 19.69
CA CYS A 678 -38.26 -38.96 19.96
C CYS A 678 -39.65 -38.48 20.43
N SER A 679 -40.68 -39.32 20.26
CA SER A 679 -41.99 -39.07 20.89
C SER A 679 -41.84 -38.91 22.41
N GLY A 680 -42.43 -37.84 22.96
CA GLY A 680 -42.32 -37.48 24.38
C GLY A 680 -40.97 -36.89 24.82
N GLY A 681 -39.96 -36.82 23.94
CA GLY A 681 -38.66 -36.20 24.24
C GLY A 681 -38.64 -34.68 24.04
N SER A 682 -37.44 -34.08 24.14
CA SER A 682 -37.20 -32.70 23.75
C SER A 682 -35.80 -32.51 23.17
N THR A 683 -35.63 -31.64 22.18
CA THR A 683 -34.33 -31.23 21.64
C THR A 683 -34.13 -29.73 21.82
N THR A 684 -32.90 -29.29 22.09
CA THR A 684 -32.58 -27.85 22.17
C THR A 684 -31.93 -27.39 20.87
N LEU A 685 -32.64 -26.53 20.14
CA LEU A 685 -32.05 -25.74 19.07
C LEU A 685 -31.33 -24.53 19.67
N THR A 686 -30.11 -24.26 19.23
CA THR A 686 -29.33 -23.10 19.66
C THR A 686 -29.08 -22.18 18.46
N ALA A 687 -29.61 -20.97 18.53
CA ALA A 687 -29.34 -19.93 17.56
C ALA A 687 -28.04 -19.17 17.90
N SER A 688 -27.32 -18.74 16.87
CA SER A 688 -26.14 -17.88 17.02
C SER A 688 -26.09 -16.79 15.94
N GLY A 689 -25.22 -15.80 16.13
CA GLY A 689 -24.99 -14.70 15.18
C GLY A 689 -25.37 -13.29 15.66
N GLY A 690 -25.91 -13.12 16.87
CA GLY A 690 -26.30 -11.79 17.36
C GLY A 690 -26.64 -11.69 18.85
N GLY A 691 -26.99 -10.49 19.28
CA GLY A 691 -27.21 -10.14 20.68
C GLY A 691 -28.62 -10.43 21.21
N THR A 692 -29.65 -10.39 20.36
CA THR A 692 -31.03 -10.77 20.73
C THR A 692 -31.63 -11.73 19.71
N TYR A 693 -32.60 -12.51 20.18
CA TYR A 693 -33.23 -13.60 19.44
C TYR A 693 -34.75 -13.47 19.53
N LEU A 694 -35.46 -13.84 18.48
CA LEU A 694 -36.90 -14.03 18.49
C LEU A 694 -37.26 -15.25 17.64
N TRP A 695 -37.72 -16.31 18.30
CA TRP A 695 -38.19 -17.51 17.63
C TRP A 695 -39.68 -17.39 17.27
N ASN A 696 -40.12 -18.07 16.21
CA ASN A 696 -41.52 -18.12 15.79
C ASN A 696 -42.47 -18.76 16.83
N ASN A 697 -41.94 -19.45 17.86
CA ASN A 697 -42.69 -19.92 19.03
C ASN A 697 -42.66 -18.93 20.22
N GLY A 698 -42.23 -17.68 20.01
CA GLY A 698 -42.24 -16.60 21.01
C GLY A 698 -41.08 -16.61 22.00
N ARG A 699 -40.14 -17.57 21.94
CA ARG A 699 -38.93 -17.52 22.78
C ARG A 699 -37.98 -16.41 22.34
N VAL A 700 -37.31 -15.79 23.31
CA VAL A 700 -36.33 -14.69 23.10
C VAL A 700 -34.88 -15.04 23.45
N THR A 701 -34.62 -16.31 23.73
CA THR A 701 -33.30 -16.84 24.15
C THR A 701 -32.56 -17.50 22.99
N ALA A 702 -31.22 -17.50 23.05
CA ALA A 702 -30.37 -18.20 22.07
C ALA A 702 -30.72 -19.70 21.99
N ALA A 703 -30.84 -20.36 23.14
CA ALA A 703 -31.36 -21.73 23.24
C ALA A 703 -32.91 -21.74 23.25
N ASN A 704 -33.50 -22.65 22.47
CA ASN A 704 -34.93 -22.91 22.41
C ASN A 704 -35.16 -24.42 22.60
N ASN A 705 -35.68 -24.81 23.77
CA ASN A 705 -36.05 -26.21 24.00
C ASN A 705 -37.38 -26.52 23.30
N ILE A 706 -37.33 -27.51 22.41
CA ILE A 706 -38.39 -27.93 21.48
C ILE A 706 -39.00 -29.24 21.99
N THR A 707 -40.30 -29.21 22.25
CA THR A 707 -41.11 -30.36 22.70
C THR A 707 -42.06 -30.90 21.63
N SER A 708 -42.07 -30.31 20.43
CA SER A 708 -43.01 -30.61 19.37
C SER A 708 -42.35 -30.48 18.00
N ALA A 709 -42.59 -31.44 17.11
CA ALA A 709 -42.10 -31.38 15.74
C ALA A 709 -42.73 -30.21 14.98
N GLY A 710 -41.99 -29.63 14.04
CA GLY A 710 -42.38 -28.45 13.28
C GLY A 710 -41.18 -27.64 12.80
N THR A 711 -41.46 -26.55 12.10
CA THR A 711 -40.43 -25.66 11.55
C THR A 711 -40.20 -24.48 12.48
N TYR A 712 -38.96 -24.33 12.96
CA TYR A 712 -38.55 -23.29 13.88
C TYR A 712 -37.69 -22.25 13.16
N THR A 713 -38.22 -21.05 13.02
CA THR A 713 -37.50 -19.89 12.49
C THR A 713 -37.06 -19.02 13.65
N VAL A 714 -35.80 -18.58 13.63
CA VAL A 714 -35.27 -17.54 14.52
C VAL A 714 -34.93 -16.29 13.73
N THR A 715 -35.43 -15.14 14.16
CA THR A 715 -34.89 -13.83 13.81
C THR A 715 -33.83 -13.48 14.84
N VAL A 716 -32.57 -13.41 14.40
CA VAL A 716 -31.43 -12.95 15.19
C VAL A 716 -31.23 -11.47 14.90
N THR A 717 -31.09 -10.65 15.94
CA THR A 717 -30.80 -9.23 15.80
C THR A 717 -29.46 -8.90 16.44
N ASN A 718 -28.61 -8.14 15.74
CA ASN A 718 -27.37 -7.61 16.29
C ASN A 718 -27.21 -6.15 15.85
N ASN A 719 -27.03 -5.22 16.80
CA ASN A 719 -26.88 -3.78 16.54
C ASN A 719 -27.93 -3.21 15.55
N GLY A 720 -29.19 -3.63 15.69
CA GLY A 720 -30.31 -3.23 14.83
C GLY A 720 -30.48 -4.03 13.53
N CYS A 721 -29.48 -4.82 13.12
CA CYS A 721 -29.55 -5.63 11.91
C CYS A 721 -30.15 -7.01 12.18
N THR A 722 -31.17 -7.38 11.41
CA THR A 722 -31.91 -8.65 11.52
C THR A 722 -31.44 -9.66 10.49
N SER A 723 -31.38 -10.94 10.89
CA SER A 723 -31.10 -12.08 10.01
C SER A 723 -31.99 -13.26 10.42
N THR A 724 -32.48 -14.05 9.47
CA THR A 724 -33.36 -15.19 9.74
C THR A 724 -32.69 -16.50 9.41
N ALA A 725 -32.71 -17.45 10.34
CA ALA A 725 -32.37 -18.85 10.11
C ALA A 725 -33.58 -19.73 10.42
N GLN A 726 -33.67 -20.87 9.75
CA GLN A 726 -34.79 -21.80 9.88
C GLN A 726 -34.27 -23.23 10.00
N SER A 727 -34.86 -24.01 10.91
CA SER A 727 -34.55 -25.42 11.11
C SER A 727 -35.84 -26.22 11.29
N ILE A 728 -35.91 -27.40 10.68
CA ILE A 728 -37.07 -28.30 10.77
C ILE A 728 -36.74 -29.36 11.82
N VAL A 729 -37.56 -29.46 12.85
CA VAL A 729 -37.47 -30.52 13.86
C VAL A 729 -38.51 -31.60 13.54
N SER A 730 -38.06 -32.83 13.29
CA SER A 730 -38.93 -33.96 12.94
C SER A 730 -39.05 -34.96 14.09
N LEU A 731 -40.22 -35.58 14.19
CA LEU A 731 -40.47 -36.65 15.16
C LEU A 731 -39.94 -37.98 14.60
N THR A 732 -39.02 -38.61 15.30
CA THR A 732 -38.52 -39.96 14.99
C THR A 732 -39.22 -40.96 15.90
N ASN A 733 -40.22 -41.65 15.35
CA ASN A 733 -40.86 -42.77 16.02
C ASN A 733 -40.11 -44.06 15.68
N VAL A 734 -39.78 -44.83 16.72
CA VAL A 734 -39.17 -46.17 16.60
C VAL A 734 -40.21 -47.17 17.06
N THR A 735 -40.44 -48.21 16.25
CA THR A 735 -41.39 -49.29 16.56
C THR A 735 -40.61 -50.59 16.55
N ALA A 736 -40.32 -51.12 17.74
CA ALA A 736 -39.74 -52.45 17.87
C ALA A 736 -40.76 -53.53 17.48
N ALA A 737 -40.31 -54.55 16.74
CA ALA A 737 -41.09 -55.75 16.47
C ALA A 737 -40.20 -56.99 16.62
N ILE A 738 -40.82 -58.15 16.90
CA ILE A 738 -40.15 -59.46 16.92
C ILE A 738 -40.92 -60.42 15.99
N SER A 739 -40.20 -61.13 15.15
CA SER A 739 -40.67 -62.26 14.34
C SER A 739 -39.86 -63.54 14.64
N GLY A 740 -40.27 -64.67 14.08
CA GLY A 740 -39.68 -65.99 14.34
C GLY A 740 -40.66 -66.94 15.05
N ALA A 741 -40.32 -68.23 15.14
CA ALA A 741 -41.20 -69.23 15.73
C ALA A 741 -41.16 -69.17 17.27
N THR A 742 -42.32 -69.04 17.90
CA THR A 742 -42.50 -68.97 19.37
C THR A 742 -42.69 -70.35 20.04
N THR A 743 -42.66 -71.42 19.26
CA THR A 743 -42.74 -72.81 19.71
C THR A 743 -41.53 -73.59 19.24
N MET A 744 -40.95 -74.40 20.12
CA MET A 744 -39.79 -75.26 19.82
C MET A 744 -39.92 -76.59 20.55
N CYS A 745 -39.34 -77.66 20.01
CA CYS A 745 -39.34 -78.97 20.65
C CYS A 745 -38.31 -79.04 21.79
N SER A 746 -38.51 -79.96 22.74
CA SER A 746 -37.52 -80.26 23.77
C SER A 746 -36.15 -80.58 23.14
N GLY A 747 -35.09 -79.92 23.61
CA GLY A 747 -33.73 -80.05 23.06
C GLY A 747 -33.46 -79.33 21.72
N GLY A 748 -34.45 -78.67 21.13
CA GLY A 748 -34.28 -77.89 19.89
C GLY A 748 -33.78 -76.46 20.11
N SER A 749 -33.88 -75.64 19.06
CA SER A 749 -33.70 -74.19 19.16
C SER A 749 -34.55 -73.44 18.13
N THR A 750 -34.94 -72.20 18.43
CA THR A 750 -35.65 -71.30 17.49
C THR A 750 -34.95 -69.94 17.42
N THR A 751 -34.93 -69.30 16.25
CA THR A 751 -34.38 -67.94 16.10
C THR A 751 -35.52 -66.92 16.05
N LEU A 752 -35.53 -66.04 17.06
CA LEU A 752 -36.29 -64.80 17.03
C LEU A 752 -35.50 -63.74 16.26
N THR A 753 -36.18 -62.86 15.53
CA THR A 753 -35.55 -61.73 14.83
C THR A 753 -36.27 -60.44 15.19
N ALA A 754 -35.52 -59.51 15.77
CA ALA A 754 -36.00 -58.15 16.05
C ALA A 754 -35.82 -57.24 14.83
N SER A 755 -36.70 -56.27 14.69
CA SER A 755 -36.61 -55.21 13.66
C SER A 755 -37.06 -53.85 14.22
N GLY A 756 -36.81 -52.79 13.45
CA GLY A 756 -37.26 -51.42 13.76
C GLY A 756 -36.16 -50.38 14.02
N GLY A 757 -34.88 -50.76 14.02
CA GLY A 757 -33.79 -49.80 14.30
C GLY A 757 -32.37 -50.28 13.99
N GLY A 758 -31.39 -49.43 14.31
CA GLY A 758 -29.97 -49.68 14.01
C GLY A 758 -29.24 -50.55 15.03
N THR A 759 -29.69 -50.58 16.28
CA THR A 759 -29.08 -51.40 17.35
C THR A 759 -30.13 -52.11 18.19
N TYR A 760 -29.73 -53.23 18.80
CA TYR A 760 -30.59 -54.18 19.48
C TYR A 760 -29.96 -54.57 20.82
N LEU A 761 -30.76 -54.69 21.87
CA LEU A 761 -30.35 -55.27 23.16
C LEU A 761 -31.48 -56.16 23.68
N TRP A 762 -31.24 -57.46 23.72
CA TRP A 762 -32.16 -58.44 24.28
C TRP A 762 -31.94 -58.61 25.79
N ASN A 763 -32.97 -59.03 26.52
CA ASN A 763 -32.89 -59.32 27.96
C ASN A 763 -31.93 -60.48 28.32
N ASN A 764 -31.53 -61.31 27.35
CA ASN A 764 -30.44 -62.29 27.49
C ASN A 764 -29.06 -61.72 27.06
N VAL A 765 -28.87 -60.40 27.14
CA VAL A 765 -27.63 -59.64 26.84
C VAL A 765 -27.18 -59.71 25.37
N ARG A 766 -27.93 -60.36 24.48
CA ARG A 766 -27.57 -60.43 23.05
C ARG A 766 -27.79 -59.07 22.36
N VAL A 767 -26.83 -58.65 21.54
CA VAL A 767 -26.80 -57.31 20.89
C VAL A 767 -27.03 -57.31 19.37
N THR A 768 -27.62 -58.37 18.83
CA THR A 768 -27.90 -58.51 17.38
C THR A 768 -29.39 -58.69 17.09
N ALA A 769 -29.81 -58.36 15.87
CA ALA A 769 -31.21 -58.44 15.45
C ALA A 769 -31.79 -59.86 15.61
N ALA A 770 -31.07 -60.88 15.11
CA ALA A 770 -31.39 -62.27 15.39
C ALA A 770 -30.96 -62.66 16.83
N ASN A 771 -31.75 -63.51 17.50
CA ASN A 771 -31.48 -64.11 18.80
C ASN A 771 -31.86 -65.61 18.74
N ASN A 772 -30.88 -66.50 18.96
CA ASN A 772 -31.13 -67.94 18.94
C ASN A 772 -31.47 -68.42 20.35
N ILE A 773 -32.64 -69.05 20.48
CA ILE A 773 -33.29 -69.40 21.73
C ILE A 773 -33.25 -70.92 21.92
N THR A 774 -32.70 -71.35 23.04
CA THR A 774 -32.53 -72.76 23.44
C THR A 774 -33.35 -73.15 24.68
N ALA A 775 -34.12 -72.22 25.25
CA ALA A 775 -34.91 -72.41 26.46
C ALA A 775 -36.27 -71.70 26.36
N ALA A 776 -37.26 -72.17 27.13
CA ALA A 776 -38.53 -71.48 27.27
C ALA A 776 -38.36 -70.19 28.09
N GLY A 777 -39.10 -69.14 27.73
CA GLY A 777 -39.07 -67.87 28.45
C GLY A 777 -39.58 -66.68 27.65
N THR A 778 -39.78 -65.55 28.32
CA THR A 778 -40.13 -64.27 27.69
C THR A 778 -38.87 -63.52 27.27
N TYR A 779 -38.74 -63.26 25.97
CA TYR A 779 -37.64 -62.55 25.36
C TYR A 779 -38.08 -61.15 24.98
N THR A 780 -37.45 -60.16 25.59
CA THR A 780 -37.70 -58.73 25.37
C THR A 780 -36.50 -58.12 24.68
N VAL A 781 -36.74 -57.32 23.63
CA VAL A 781 -35.72 -56.56 22.92
C VAL A 781 -35.97 -55.07 23.07
N THR A 782 -34.94 -54.33 23.43
CA THR A 782 -34.87 -52.88 23.26
C THR A 782 -34.18 -52.59 21.94
N VAL A 783 -34.90 -51.92 21.04
CA VAL A 783 -34.43 -51.49 19.72
C VAL A 783 -34.13 -50.00 19.79
N THR A 784 -32.93 -49.59 19.41
CA THR A 784 -32.53 -48.16 19.42
C THR A 784 -32.16 -47.70 18.01
N ASN A 785 -32.76 -46.60 17.57
CA ASN A 785 -32.46 -45.94 16.31
C ASN A 785 -32.31 -44.44 16.53
N ASN A 786 -31.16 -43.85 16.14
CA ASN A 786 -30.87 -42.42 16.28
C ASN A 786 -31.17 -41.85 17.68
N GLY A 787 -30.84 -42.61 18.74
CA GLY A 787 -31.09 -42.25 20.14
C GLY A 787 -32.49 -42.58 20.68
N CYS A 788 -33.46 -42.90 19.82
CA CYS A 788 -34.82 -43.26 20.22
C CYS A 788 -34.97 -44.75 20.46
N THR A 789 -35.50 -45.12 21.63
CA THR A 789 -35.67 -46.51 22.08
C THR A 789 -37.12 -46.97 21.96
N SER A 790 -37.34 -48.22 21.55
CA SER A 790 -38.62 -48.92 21.62
C SER A 790 -38.42 -50.34 22.15
N THR A 791 -39.38 -50.88 22.89
CA THR A 791 -39.33 -52.25 23.42
C THR A 791 -40.41 -53.13 22.79
N ALA A 792 -40.05 -54.36 22.42
CA ALA A 792 -40.98 -55.41 22.05
C ALA A 792 -40.67 -56.69 22.85
N GLN A 793 -41.67 -57.51 23.13
CA GLN A 793 -41.52 -58.78 23.84
C GLN A 793 -42.33 -59.89 23.18
N THR A 794 -41.82 -61.12 23.26
CA THR A 794 -42.55 -62.34 22.91
C THR A 794 -42.16 -63.47 23.87
N THR A 795 -42.95 -64.53 23.95
CA THR A 795 -42.65 -65.69 24.79
C THR A 795 -42.43 -66.92 23.94
N VAL A 796 -41.32 -67.61 24.17
CA VAL A 796 -40.99 -68.89 23.54
C VAL A 796 -41.38 -70.02 24.49
N THR A 797 -42.12 -71.00 23.97
CA THR A 797 -42.59 -72.18 24.71
C THR A 797 -41.94 -73.45 24.17
N VAL A 798 -41.55 -74.35 25.07
CA VAL A 798 -41.04 -75.68 24.72
C VAL A 798 -42.21 -76.67 24.71
N THR A 799 -42.46 -77.28 23.57
CA THR A 799 -43.46 -78.35 23.40
C THR A 799 -42.79 -79.71 23.61
N ASN A 800 -43.40 -80.55 24.44
CA ASN A 800 -43.01 -81.95 24.62
C ASN A 800 -44.17 -82.85 24.17
N ILE A 801 -43.86 -83.95 23.47
CA ILE A 801 -44.85 -84.95 23.06
C ILE A 801 -44.38 -86.36 23.43
N THR A 802 -45.32 -87.29 23.54
CA THR A 802 -45.03 -88.66 24.00
C THR A 802 -45.88 -89.64 23.21
N ALA A 803 -45.22 -90.49 22.43
CA ALA A 803 -45.88 -91.59 21.72
C ALA A 803 -46.24 -92.72 22.68
N SER A 804 -47.33 -93.44 22.39
CA SER A 804 -47.68 -94.70 23.07
C SER A 804 -48.38 -95.66 22.10
N ILE A 805 -48.37 -96.96 22.41
CA ILE A 805 -49.07 -98.00 21.65
C ILE A 805 -49.94 -98.83 22.61
N SER A 806 -51.13 -99.21 22.14
CA SER A 806 -52.07 -100.13 22.79
C SER A 806 -52.54 -101.20 21.81
N GLY A 807 -52.89 -102.40 22.30
CA GLY A 807 -53.34 -103.52 21.48
C GLY A 807 -52.94 -104.87 22.09
N ALA A 808 -53.48 -105.98 21.57
CA ALA A 808 -53.15 -107.31 22.09
C ALA A 808 -51.82 -107.82 21.49
N SER A 809 -50.90 -108.28 22.35
CA SER A 809 -49.53 -108.69 22.01
C SER A 809 -49.36 -110.19 21.71
N THR A 810 -50.46 -110.95 21.66
CA THR A 810 -50.47 -112.41 21.49
C THR A 810 -51.61 -112.83 20.57
N LEU A 811 -51.34 -113.70 19.59
CA LEU A 811 -52.37 -114.29 18.71
C LEU A 811 -52.12 -115.79 18.43
N CYS A 812 -53.17 -116.55 18.14
CA CYS A 812 -53.03 -117.96 17.70
C CYS A 812 -52.54 -118.01 16.25
N THR A 813 -51.85 -119.09 15.85
CA THR A 813 -51.40 -119.33 14.47
C THR A 813 -52.49 -119.04 13.42
N GLY A 814 -52.25 -118.07 12.54
CA GLY A 814 -53.20 -117.65 11.49
C GLY A 814 -54.16 -116.50 11.86
N GLY A 815 -54.10 -116.00 13.10
CA GLY A 815 -54.90 -114.84 13.55
C GLY A 815 -54.31 -113.47 13.16
N SER A 816 -54.97 -112.40 13.62
CA SER A 816 -54.48 -111.02 13.51
C SER A 816 -54.78 -110.24 14.80
N THR A 817 -54.06 -109.13 15.01
CA THR A 817 -54.29 -108.19 16.11
C THR A 817 -54.21 -106.75 15.59
N THR A 818 -54.80 -105.82 16.34
CA THR A 818 -54.81 -104.39 15.99
C THR A 818 -54.04 -103.60 17.04
N LEU A 819 -53.03 -102.86 16.58
CA LEU A 819 -52.24 -101.94 17.37
C LEU A 819 -52.73 -100.51 17.10
N THR A 820 -52.96 -99.72 18.15
CA THR A 820 -53.38 -98.31 18.07
C THR A 820 -52.37 -97.44 18.80
N ALA A 821 -51.82 -96.47 18.08
CA ALA A 821 -50.89 -95.48 18.59
C ALA A 821 -51.60 -94.17 18.96
N SER A 822 -51.04 -93.43 19.90
CA SER A 822 -51.47 -92.07 20.24
C SER A 822 -50.29 -91.16 20.55
N GLY A 823 -50.54 -89.84 20.63
CA GLY A 823 -49.54 -88.83 21.02
C GLY A 823 -49.29 -87.69 20.02
N GLY A 824 -49.97 -87.67 18.86
CA GLY A 824 -49.74 -86.63 17.86
C GLY A 824 -50.67 -86.63 16.65
N GLY A 825 -50.30 -85.85 15.63
CA GLY A 825 -51.13 -85.57 14.45
C GLY A 825 -50.87 -86.48 13.26
N THR A 826 -49.64 -86.95 13.07
CA THR A 826 -49.29 -87.95 12.03
C THR A 826 -48.47 -89.10 12.61
N TYR A 827 -48.54 -90.25 11.95
CA TYR A 827 -48.01 -91.53 12.40
C TYR A 827 -47.19 -92.17 11.28
N LEU A 828 -46.17 -92.95 11.65
CA LEU A 828 -45.41 -93.80 10.72
C LEU A 828 -44.94 -95.04 11.47
N TRP A 829 -45.45 -96.21 11.10
CA TRP A 829 -45.11 -97.49 11.69
C TRP A 829 -43.95 -98.18 10.94
N SER A 830 -43.18 -99.03 11.63
CA SER A 830 -42.03 -99.76 11.08
C SER A 830 -42.38 -100.74 9.95
N ASN A 831 -43.66 -101.12 9.81
CA ASN A 831 -44.20 -101.91 8.69
C ASN A 831 -44.88 -101.07 7.59
N SER A 832 -44.71 -99.73 7.61
CA SER A 832 -45.19 -98.73 6.65
C SER A 832 -46.59 -98.08 6.79
N PRO A 833 -47.55 -98.51 7.65
CA PRO A 833 -48.77 -97.73 7.89
C PRO A 833 -48.50 -96.31 8.39
N THR A 834 -49.31 -95.35 7.93
CA THR A 834 -49.23 -93.92 8.30
C THR A 834 -50.39 -93.44 9.16
N THR A 835 -51.27 -94.37 9.56
CA THR A 835 -52.46 -94.14 10.39
C THR A 835 -52.18 -94.42 11.87
N ALA A 836 -53.00 -93.86 12.76
CA ALA A 836 -52.97 -94.18 14.19
C ALA A 836 -53.22 -95.68 14.47
N VAL A 837 -53.93 -96.38 13.58
CA VAL A 837 -54.25 -97.81 13.68
C VAL A 837 -53.41 -98.62 12.69
N ASN A 838 -52.92 -99.78 13.13
CA ASN A 838 -52.07 -100.72 12.39
C ASN A 838 -52.53 -102.16 12.67
N VAL A 839 -52.94 -102.91 11.65
CA VAL A 839 -53.39 -104.31 11.78
C VAL A 839 -52.25 -105.23 11.38
N VAL A 840 -51.91 -106.18 12.25
CA VAL A 840 -50.73 -107.05 12.09
C VAL A 840 -51.10 -108.53 12.24
N THR A 841 -50.49 -109.36 11.39
CA THR A 841 -50.86 -110.79 11.16
C THR A 841 -49.73 -111.77 11.49
N GLY A 842 -48.58 -111.28 11.96
CA GLY A 842 -47.39 -112.09 12.25
C GLY A 842 -46.67 -111.64 13.53
N PRO A 843 -45.70 -112.44 14.01
CA PRO A 843 -44.86 -112.06 15.12
C PRO A 843 -43.86 -110.98 14.71
N GLY A 844 -43.55 -110.05 15.61
CA GLY A 844 -42.57 -108.99 15.34
C GLY A 844 -42.67 -107.82 16.31
N THR A 845 -41.65 -106.95 16.27
CA THR A 845 -41.66 -105.67 17.01
C THR A 845 -42.10 -104.55 16.09
N TYR A 846 -43.17 -103.87 16.49
CA TYR A 846 -43.80 -102.78 15.75
C TYR A 846 -43.51 -101.47 16.48
N THR A 847 -42.78 -100.58 15.81
CA THR A 847 -42.38 -99.27 16.32
C THR A 847 -43.15 -98.21 15.55
N VAL A 848 -43.70 -97.22 16.26
CA VAL A 848 -44.36 -96.06 15.66
C VAL A 848 -43.55 -94.80 15.93
N THR A 849 -43.33 -94.00 14.90
CA THR A 849 -42.91 -92.60 15.01
C THR A 849 -44.16 -91.74 14.92
N VAL A 850 -44.36 -90.88 15.91
CA VAL A 850 -45.50 -89.96 16.00
C VAL A 850 -44.98 -88.54 15.88
N THR A 851 -45.60 -87.73 15.02
CA THR A 851 -45.22 -86.33 14.79
C THR A 851 -46.37 -85.39 15.14
N ASN A 852 -46.08 -84.28 15.81
CA ASN A 852 -47.06 -83.23 16.07
C ASN A 852 -46.37 -81.86 16.10
N ASN A 853 -46.87 -80.89 15.33
CA ASN A 853 -46.33 -79.53 15.23
C ASN A 853 -44.80 -79.45 15.08
N GLY A 854 -44.21 -80.36 14.29
CA GLY A 854 -42.78 -80.44 14.02
C GLY A 854 -41.95 -81.27 15.02
N CYS A 855 -42.52 -81.63 16.18
CA CYS A 855 -41.86 -82.48 17.16
C CYS A 855 -42.15 -83.97 16.89
N THR A 856 -41.19 -84.85 17.17
CA THR A 856 -41.30 -86.30 17.00
C THR A 856 -41.13 -87.06 18.32
N SER A 857 -41.77 -88.21 18.44
CA SER A 857 -41.60 -89.16 19.55
C SER A 857 -41.83 -90.59 19.04
N THR A 858 -41.20 -91.58 19.68
CA THR A 858 -41.28 -92.99 19.26
C THR A 858 -41.76 -93.89 20.39
N ALA A 859 -42.51 -94.94 20.03
CA ALA A 859 -42.93 -96.01 20.93
C ALA A 859 -42.87 -97.36 20.20
N GLN A 860 -42.71 -98.46 20.93
CA GLN A 860 -42.65 -99.81 20.34
C GLN A 860 -43.39 -100.85 21.19
N THR A 861 -43.88 -101.90 20.53
CA THR A 861 -44.46 -103.09 21.18
C THR A 861 -44.12 -104.35 20.37
N THR A 862 -44.20 -105.53 20.98
CA THR A 862 -43.90 -106.81 20.34
C THR A 862 -45.12 -107.73 20.34
N VAL A 863 -45.42 -108.31 19.19
CA VAL A 863 -46.50 -109.30 18.99
C VAL A 863 -45.89 -110.69 18.84
N THR A 864 -46.52 -111.69 19.46
CA THR A 864 -46.07 -113.09 19.49
C THR A 864 -47.19 -114.05 19.06
N VAL A 865 -46.81 -115.25 18.59
CA VAL A 865 -47.74 -116.27 18.08
C VAL A 865 -47.66 -117.55 18.91
N THR A 866 -48.80 -118.15 19.24
CA THR A 866 -48.92 -119.36 20.08
C THR A 866 -49.58 -120.52 19.31
N ASN A 867 -49.12 -121.74 19.58
CA ASN A 867 -49.58 -122.99 18.94
C ASN A 867 -49.76 -124.11 19.98
N ILE A 868 -50.74 -125.02 19.80
CA ILE A 868 -51.02 -126.15 20.72
C ILE A 868 -51.37 -127.45 19.98
N THR A 869 -51.34 -128.61 20.66
CA THR A 869 -51.56 -129.94 20.03
C THR A 869 -52.14 -130.94 21.02
N ALA A 870 -53.17 -131.70 20.63
CA ALA A 870 -53.85 -132.69 21.48
C ALA A 870 -53.33 -134.14 21.30
N SER A 871 -53.53 -135.01 22.30
CA SER A 871 -53.28 -136.45 22.22
C SER A 871 -54.16 -137.27 23.18
N ILE A 872 -54.26 -138.60 22.97
CA ILE A 872 -55.00 -139.56 23.81
C ILE A 872 -54.15 -140.83 24.04
N SER A 873 -54.30 -141.46 25.22
CA SER A 873 -53.75 -142.77 25.60
C SER A 873 -54.78 -143.63 26.36
N GLY A 874 -54.64 -144.95 26.37
CA GLY A 874 -55.52 -145.90 27.08
C GLY A 874 -55.57 -147.28 26.43
N ALA A 875 -56.19 -148.27 27.09
CA ALA A 875 -56.33 -149.64 26.57
C ALA A 875 -57.60 -149.81 25.71
N SER A 876 -57.49 -150.53 24.59
CA SER A 876 -58.49 -150.56 23.50
C SER A 876 -59.31 -151.86 23.36
N THR A 877 -59.17 -152.83 24.24
CA THR A 877 -59.90 -154.11 24.21
C THR A 877 -60.43 -154.48 25.59
N LEU A 878 -61.65 -155.04 25.66
CA LEU A 878 -62.27 -155.51 26.90
C LEU A 878 -63.12 -156.78 26.71
N CYS A 879 -63.26 -157.60 27.75
CA CYS A 879 -64.16 -158.75 27.73
C CYS A 879 -65.62 -158.31 27.88
N THR A 880 -66.57 -159.11 27.39
CA THR A 880 -68.01 -158.78 27.44
C THR A 880 -68.45 -158.47 28.89
N GLY A 881 -68.84 -157.21 29.15
CA GLY A 881 -69.21 -156.70 30.47
C GLY A 881 -68.12 -155.89 31.22
N GLY A 882 -66.93 -155.72 30.64
CA GLY A 882 -65.82 -154.94 31.22
C GLY A 882 -65.85 -153.43 30.94
N SER A 883 -64.80 -152.72 31.37
CA SER A 883 -64.59 -151.28 31.10
C SER A 883 -63.10 -150.95 30.97
N THR A 884 -62.79 -149.82 30.34
CA THR A 884 -61.42 -149.29 30.17
C THR A 884 -61.38 -147.77 30.37
N THR A 885 -60.19 -147.20 30.53
CA THR A 885 -59.98 -145.76 30.77
C THR A 885 -59.08 -145.15 29.70
N LEU A 886 -59.50 -144.00 29.18
CA LEU A 886 -58.78 -143.17 28.23
C LEU A 886 -58.36 -141.85 28.91
N THR A 887 -57.19 -141.31 28.55
CA THR A 887 -56.66 -140.05 29.09
C THR A 887 -56.11 -139.18 27.97
N ALA A 888 -56.48 -137.90 27.97
CA ALA A 888 -56.09 -136.89 27.00
C ALA A 888 -55.07 -135.89 27.58
N SER A 889 -54.28 -135.27 26.70
CA SER A 889 -53.36 -134.17 27.06
C SER A 889 -53.30 -133.11 25.96
N GLY A 890 -52.71 -131.95 26.26
CA GLY A 890 -52.43 -130.90 25.26
C GLY A 890 -53.17 -129.57 25.44
N GLY A 891 -54.01 -129.41 26.48
CA GLY A 891 -54.68 -128.15 26.77
C GLY A 891 -55.08 -127.96 28.24
N GLY A 892 -55.64 -126.78 28.55
CA GLY A 892 -56.10 -126.42 29.88
C GLY A 892 -57.55 -126.83 30.18
N THR A 893 -58.39 -126.93 29.15
CA THR A 893 -59.75 -127.52 29.23
C THR A 893 -59.95 -128.57 28.15
N TYR A 894 -60.87 -129.51 28.40
CA TYR A 894 -61.11 -130.70 27.58
C TYR A 894 -62.62 -130.84 27.28
N LEU A 895 -62.96 -131.46 26.15
CA LEU A 895 -64.32 -131.88 25.81
C LEU A 895 -64.26 -133.15 24.96
N TRP A 896 -64.83 -134.25 25.44
CA TRP A 896 -64.88 -135.54 24.75
C TRP A 896 -66.21 -135.73 23.99
N SER A 897 -66.19 -136.55 22.93
CA SER A 897 -67.35 -136.83 22.07
C SER A 897 -68.51 -137.53 22.79
N ASN A 898 -68.24 -138.23 23.89
CA ASN A 898 -69.25 -138.80 24.79
C ASN A 898 -69.65 -137.87 25.95
N SER A 899 -69.24 -136.60 25.92
CA SER A 899 -69.55 -135.48 26.86
C SER A 899 -68.67 -135.24 28.12
N PRO A 900 -67.72 -136.08 28.57
CA PRO A 900 -66.78 -135.69 29.63
C PRO A 900 -65.98 -134.42 29.30
N THR A 901 -65.75 -133.56 30.30
CA THR A 901 -64.97 -132.31 30.19
C THR A 901 -63.61 -132.38 30.91
N THR A 902 -63.26 -133.56 31.42
CA THR A 902 -62.02 -133.88 32.13
C THR A 902 -60.96 -134.47 31.20
N ALA A 903 -59.68 -134.40 31.61
CA ALA A 903 -58.60 -135.08 30.90
C ALA A 903 -58.80 -136.61 30.83
N VAL A 904 -59.44 -137.21 31.84
CA VAL A 904 -59.74 -138.66 31.92
C VAL A 904 -61.18 -138.94 31.51
N ASN A 905 -61.40 -140.07 30.84
CA ASN A 905 -62.69 -140.55 30.31
C ASN A 905 -62.77 -142.09 30.47
N VAL A 906 -63.77 -142.61 31.18
CA VAL A 906 -63.96 -144.05 31.42
C VAL A 906 -65.07 -144.57 30.50
N VAL A 907 -64.81 -145.66 29.78
CA VAL A 907 -65.69 -146.18 28.72
C VAL A 907 -65.97 -147.67 28.91
N THR A 908 -67.26 -148.04 28.80
CA THR A 908 -67.81 -149.38 29.12
C THR A 908 -68.30 -150.15 27.89
N GLY A 909 -68.21 -149.55 26.69
CA GLY A 909 -68.69 -150.14 25.44
C GLY A 909 -67.75 -149.86 24.27
N PRO A 910 -67.86 -150.64 23.18
CA PRO A 910 -67.07 -150.42 21.98
C PRO A 910 -67.49 -149.13 21.26
N GLY A 911 -66.53 -148.43 20.67
CA GLY A 911 -66.78 -147.16 19.99
C GLY A 911 -65.51 -146.34 19.76
N THR A 912 -65.65 -145.21 19.07
CA THR A 912 -64.57 -144.23 18.82
C THR A 912 -64.81 -142.98 19.64
N TYR A 913 -63.78 -142.54 20.37
CA TYR A 913 -63.81 -141.44 21.31
C TYR A 913 -62.82 -140.35 20.87
N THR A 914 -63.33 -139.13 20.70
CA THR A 914 -62.59 -137.96 20.22
C THR A 914 -62.56 -136.91 21.32
N VAL A 915 -61.46 -136.18 21.46
CA VAL A 915 -61.31 -135.07 22.41
C VAL A 915 -60.96 -133.77 21.69
N THR A 916 -61.54 -132.66 22.15
CA THR A 916 -61.10 -131.29 21.86
C THR A 916 -60.43 -130.71 23.10
N VAL A 917 -59.29 -130.07 22.93
CA VAL A 917 -58.56 -129.37 24.00
C VAL A 917 -58.43 -127.89 23.68
N THR A 918 -58.55 -127.03 24.68
CA THR A 918 -58.41 -125.57 24.55
C THR A 918 -57.37 -125.05 25.53
N ASN A 919 -56.54 -124.11 25.11
CA ASN A 919 -55.60 -123.41 26.00
C ASN A 919 -55.34 -121.98 25.50
N ASN A 920 -55.44 -120.99 26.40
CA ASN A 920 -55.24 -119.56 26.12
C ASN A 920 -55.90 -119.06 24.81
N GLY A 921 -57.11 -119.54 24.50
CA GLY A 921 -57.89 -119.15 23.33
C GLY A 921 -57.64 -119.95 22.04
N CYS A 922 -56.61 -120.81 21.99
CA CYS A 922 -56.36 -121.70 20.85
C CYS A 922 -56.91 -123.12 21.12
N THR A 923 -57.24 -123.88 20.07
CA THR A 923 -57.91 -125.21 20.15
C THR A 923 -57.22 -126.30 19.32
N SER A 924 -57.30 -127.58 19.74
CA SER A 924 -56.78 -128.76 19.00
C SER A 924 -57.59 -130.04 19.30
N THR A 925 -57.44 -131.11 18.51
CA THR A 925 -58.27 -132.35 18.60
C THR A 925 -57.48 -133.66 18.39
N ALA A 926 -57.96 -134.78 18.97
CA ALA A 926 -57.40 -136.14 18.81
C ALA A 926 -58.48 -137.25 19.01
N GLN A 927 -58.26 -138.51 18.58
CA GLN A 927 -59.24 -139.61 18.72
C GLN A 927 -58.64 -141.04 18.87
N THR A 928 -59.40 -142.00 19.40
CA THR A 928 -59.06 -143.44 19.54
C THR A 928 -60.30 -144.38 19.58
N THR A 929 -60.14 -145.71 19.52
CA THR A 929 -61.24 -146.70 19.37
C THR A 929 -61.11 -147.93 20.30
N VAL A 930 -62.22 -148.55 20.72
CA VAL A 930 -62.31 -149.68 21.69
C VAL A 930 -63.20 -150.84 21.18
N THR A 931 -62.88 -152.12 21.49
CA THR A 931 -63.58 -153.36 21.00
C THR A 931 -63.76 -154.50 22.05
N VAL A 932 -64.54 -155.57 21.72
CA VAL A 932 -65.06 -156.63 22.66
C VAL A 932 -64.99 -158.08 22.09
N THR A 933 -65.01 -159.16 22.91
CA THR A 933 -64.85 -160.60 22.50
C THR A 933 -65.61 -161.64 23.40
N ASN A 934 -65.88 -162.88 22.91
CA ASN A 934 -66.68 -163.97 23.56
C ASN A 934 -66.34 -165.43 23.06
N ILE A 935 -66.66 -166.54 23.80
CA ILE A 935 -66.41 -167.99 23.44
C ILE A 935 -67.44 -169.04 24.02
N THR A 936 -67.39 -170.33 23.61
CA THR A 936 -68.31 -171.45 24.03
C THR A 936 -67.73 -172.89 23.90
N ALA A 937 -68.32 -173.94 24.53
CA ALA A 937 -67.80 -175.34 24.60
C ALA A 937 -68.79 -176.49 24.25
N SER A 938 -68.32 -177.71 23.90
CA SER A 938 -69.15 -178.92 23.65
C SER A 938 -68.42 -180.30 23.79
N ILE A 939 -69.16 -181.43 23.77
CA ILE A 939 -68.68 -182.84 23.86
C ILE A 939 -69.43 -183.79 22.88
N SER A 940 -68.78 -184.87 22.40
CA SER A 940 -69.37 -186.02 21.67
C SER A 940 -68.73 -187.37 22.05
N GLY A 941 -69.39 -188.51 21.75
CA GLY A 941 -68.87 -189.87 22.02
C GLY A 941 -69.97 -190.95 22.09
N ALA A 942 -69.59 -192.23 22.23
CA ALA A 942 -70.53 -193.36 22.33
C ALA A 942 -70.75 -193.81 23.79
N SER A 943 -71.99 -194.17 24.16
CA SER A 943 -72.45 -194.27 25.55
C SER A 943 -72.95 -195.64 26.02
N THR A 944 -72.79 -196.72 25.23
CA THR A 944 -73.25 -198.08 25.60
C THR A 944 -72.22 -199.14 25.25
N LEU A 945 -72.11 -200.17 26.08
CA LEU A 945 -71.11 -201.24 25.97
C LEU A 945 -71.71 -202.64 26.15
N CYS A 946 -70.90 -203.65 25.89
CA CYS A 946 -71.10 -205.02 26.39
C CYS A 946 -70.26 -205.23 27.66
N THR A 947 -70.63 -206.24 28.46
CA THR A 947 -69.96 -206.57 29.74
C THR A 947 -68.46 -206.85 29.52
N GLY A 948 -67.59 -205.89 29.89
CA GLY A 948 -66.13 -205.96 29.74
C GLY A 948 -65.49 -205.08 28.66
N GLY A 949 -66.22 -204.14 28.03
CA GLY A 949 -65.69 -203.24 26.98
C GLY A 949 -65.15 -201.87 27.47
N SER A 950 -64.77 -201.01 26.52
CA SER A 950 -64.33 -199.60 26.71
C SER A 950 -64.93 -198.64 25.65
N THR A 951 -65.07 -197.34 25.94
CA THR A 951 -65.57 -196.31 24.99
C THR A 951 -64.77 -194.98 25.04
N THR A 952 -65.01 -194.06 24.11
CA THR A 952 -64.25 -192.80 23.93
C THR A 952 -65.17 -191.58 23.76
N LEU A 953 -64.75 -190.47 24.39
CA LEU A 953 -65.39 -189.15 24.37
C LEU A 953 -64.42 -188.07 23.84
N THR A 954 -64.93 -187.00 23.25
CA THR A 954 -64.15 -185.89 22.66
C THR A 954 -64.83 -184.54 22.93
N ALA A 955 -64.06 -183.46 23.13
CA ALA A 955 -64.53 -182.10 23.41
C ALA A 955 -64.00 -181.06 22.41
N SER A 956 -64.69 -179.91 22.32
CA SER A 956 -64.26 -178.77 21.49
C SER A 956 -64.68 -177.42 22.08
N GLY A 957 -64.05 -176.32 21.64
CA GLY A 957 -64.49 -174.93 21.89
C GLY A 957 -63.46 -173.95 22.45
N GLY A 958 -62.25 -174.40 22.80
CA GLY A 958 -61.20 -173.51 23.32
C GLY A 958 -59.78 -173.93 22.94
N GLY A 959 -58.79 -173.15 23.40
CA GLY A 959 -57.37 -173.41 23.18
C GLY A 959 -56.75 -174.37 24.19
N THR A 960 -57.38 -174.55 25.35
CA THR A 960 -56.99 -175.51 26.40
C THR A 960 -58.24 -176.19 26.97
N TYR A 961 -58.06 -177.40 27.53
CA TYR A 961 -59.12 -178.30 27.99
C TYR A 961 -58.81 -178.86 29.38
N LEU A 962 -59.83 -179.12 30.19
CA LEU A 962 -59.72 -179.83 31.47
C LEU A 962 -61.00 -180.64 31.75
N TRP A 963 -60.87 -181.96 31.91
CA TRP A 963 -61.96 -182.89 32.18
C TRP A 963 -62.09 -183.27 33.66
N SER A 964 -63.30 -183.64 34.09
CA SER A 964 -63.62 -183.99 35.49
C SER A 964 -62.92 -185.24 36.02
N ASN A 965 -62.45 -186.13 35.16
CA ASN A 965 -61.60 -187.27 35.52
C ASN A 965 -60.09 -186.98 35.40
N SER A 966 -59.69 -185.71 35.21
CA SER A 966 -58.31 -185.17 35.09
C SER A 966 -57.62 -185.04 33.71
N PRO A 967 -58.06 -185.63 32.58
CA PRO A 967 -57.45 -185.35 31.27
C PRO A 967 -57.47 -183.86 30.90
N THR A 968 -56.38 -183.37 30.30
CA THR A 968 -56.27 -181.99 29.77
C THR A 968 -56.29 -181.93 28.23
N THR A 969 -56.64 -183.05 27.60
CA THR A 969 -56.70 -183.25 26.15
C THR A 969 -58.12 -183.11 25.62
N ALA A 970 -58.27 -182.84 24.32
CA ALA A 970 -59.59 -182.84 23.68
C ALA A 970 -60.28 -184.22 23.71
N VAL A 971 -59.52 -185.33 23.75
CA VAL A 971 -60.05 -186.72 23.76
C VAL A 971 -59.86 -187.34 25.15
N ASN A 972 -60.80 -188.20 25.55
CA ASN A 972 -60.91 -188.86 26.85
C ASN A 972 -61.47 -190.29 26.67
N VAL A 973 -60.76 -191.33 27.12
CA VAL A 973 -61.17 -192.74 26.98
C VAL A 973 -61.63 -193.27 28.34
N VAL A 974 -62.78 -193.93 28.39
CA VAL A 974 -63.46 -194.32 29.64
C VAL A 974 -63.92 -195.78 29.60
N ILE A 975 -63.75 -196.47 30.74
CA ILE A 975 -64.17 -197.87 30.95
C ILE A 975 -65.25 -197.98 32.03
N ASP A 976 -65.26 -197.04 32.99
CA ASP A 976 -66.20 -197.01 34.10
C ASP A 976 -67.47 -196.24 33.77
N LEU A 977 -68.60 -196.72 34.31
CA LEU A 977 -69.91 -196.10 34.14
C LEU A 977 -70.03 -194.84 35.02
N GLY A 978 -70.23 -193.68 34.41
CA GLY A 978 -70.31 -192.40 35.11
C GLY A 978 -70.55 -191.22 34.18
N THR A 979 -70.56 -190.01 34.75
CA THR A 979 -70.76 -188.74 34.03
C THR A 979 -69.46 -187.93 33.98
N TYR A 980 -69.13 -187.39 32.81
CA TYR A 980 -67.86 -186.71 32.52
C TYR A 980 -68.12 -185.28 32.01
N THR A 981 -67.40 -184.29 32.56
CA THR A 981 -67.55 -182.85 32.29
C THR A 981 -66.23 -182.26 31.79
N VAL A 982 -66.26 -181.22 30.95
CA VAL A 982 -65.08 -180.50 30.44
C VAL A 982 -65.18 -178.99 30.64
N THR A 983 -64.06 -178.33 30.87
CA THR A 983 -63.88 -176.86 30.85
C THR A 983 -62.90 -176.48 29.74
N VAL A 984 -63.12 -175.35 29.06
CA VAL A 984 -62.25 -174.82 27.99
C VAL A 984 -61.93 -173.34 28.21
N THR A 985 -60.73 -172.90 27.79
CA THR A 985 -60.25 -171.51 27.94
C THR A 985 -59.63 -170.99 26.64
N ASN A 986 -59.84 -169.71 26.30
CA ASN A 986 -59.14 -169.03 25.20
C ASN A 986 -59.05 -167.50 25.46
N ASN A 987 -57.87 -166.90 25.24
CA ASN A 987 -57.59 -165.45 25.38
C ASN A 987 -58.21 -164.75 26.62
N GLY A 988 -58.23 -165.44 27.77
CA GLY A 988 -58.75 -164.93 29.05
C GLY A 988 -60.23 -165.25 29.35
N CYS A 989 -60.98 -165.82 28.40
CA CYS A 989 -62.38 -166.23 28.57
C CYS A 989 -62.51 -167.75 28.74
N THR A 990 -63.62 -168.24 29.36
CA THR A 990 -63.83 -169.65 29.78
C THR A 990 -65.25 -170.19 29.49
N SER A 991 -65.43 -171.52 29.33
CA SER A 991 -66.74 -172.20 29.09
C SER A 991 -66.74 -173.74 29.40
N THR A 992 -67.88 -174.45 29.44
CA THR A 992 -68.02 -175.85 29.98
C THR A 992 -69.13 -176.76 29.34
N ALA A 993 -69.02 -178.11 29.38
CA ALA A 993 -70.03 -179.11 28.89
C ALA A 993 -69.93 -180.55 29.53
N GLN A 994 -70.90 -181.51 29.39
CA GLN A 994 -70.91 -182.88 30.03
C GLN A 994 -71.66 -184.07 29.32
N THR A 995 -71.42 -185.37 29.66
CA THR A 995 -72.08 -186.64 29.12
C THR A 995 -71.93 -187.97 29.97
N THR A 996 -72.59 -189.13 29.65
CA THR A 996 -72.77 -190.39 30.52
C THR A 996 -72.82 -191.79 29.77
N VAL A 997 -72.71 -193.00 30.43
CA VAL A 997 -72.45 -194.38 29.83
C VAL A 997 -73.13 -195.67 30.50
N THR A 998 -73.53 -196.80 29.78
CA THR A 998 -74.26 -198.09 30.28
C THR A 998 -74.08 -199.51 29.53
N VAL A 999 -74.81 -200.65 29.82
CA VAL A 999 -74.54 -202.12 29.39
C VAL A 999 -75.73 -203.21 29.24
N THR A 1000 -75.60 -204.42 28.55
CA THR A 1000 -76.70 -205.48 28.21
C THR A 1000 -76.31 -207.04 27.92
N ASN A 1001 -77.25 -208.07 27.77
CA ASN A 1001 -77.07 -209.61 27.61
C ASN A 1001 -78.17 -210.47 26.76
N ILE A 1002 -78.00 -211.81 26.40
CA ILE A 1002 -78.85 -212.71 25.46
C ILE A 1002 -78.92 -214.31 25.72
N THR A 1003 -79.89 -215.13 25.17
CA THR A 1003 -80.07 -216.67 25.22
C THR A 1003 -80.86 -217.38 24.02
N ALA A 1004 -80.90 -218.76 23.85
CA ALA A 1004 -81.43 -219.54 22.67
C ALA A 1004 -82.12 -220.97 22.88
N SER A 1005 -82.76 -221.64 21.86
CA SER A 1005 -83.54 -222.94 21.93
C SER A 1005 -83.77 -223.79 20.62
N ILE A 1006 -84.43 -225.00 20.67
CA ILE A 1006 -84.69 -225.98 19.55
C ILE A 1006 -86.09 -226.67 19.61
N SER A 1007 -86.67 -227.14 18.48
CA SER A 1007 -87.94 -227.93 18.39
C SER A 1007 -88.04 -228.97 17.23
N GLY A 1008 -88.82 -230.05 17.40
CA GLY A 1008 -89.20 -231.01 16.32
C GLY A 1008 -89.98 -232.26 16.80
N ALA A 1009 -90.51 -233.08 15.89
CA ALA A 1009 -91.31 -234.29 16.20
C ALA A 1009 -90.46 -235.57 16.29
N SER A 1010 -90.75 -236.44 17.27
CA SER A 1010 -89.78 -237.40 17.84
C SER A 1010 -90.06 -238.90 17.60
N THR A 1011 -90.85 -239.26 16.59
CA THR A 1011 -91.11 -240.68 16.22
C THR A 1011 -91.26 -240.82 14.71
N LEU A 1012 -90.55 -241.79 14.10
CA LEU A 1012 -90.63 -242.11 12.67
C LEU A 1012 -91.11 -243.56 12.45
N CYS A 1013 -91.67 -243.80 11.27
CA CYS A 1013 -91.86 -245.14 10.70
C CYS A 1013 -90.75 -245.43 9.67
N THR A 1014 -90.53 -246.72 9.37
CA THR A 1014 -89.43 -247.17 8.51
C THR A 1014 -89.47 -246.53 7.11
N GLY A 1015 -88.35 -245.97 6.66
CA GLY A 1015 -88.21 -245.26 5.38
C GLY A 1015 -88.60 -243.77 5.39
N GLY A 1016 -88.97 -243.20 6.55
CA GLY A 1016 -89.37 -241.80 6.68
C GLY A 1016 -88.23 -240.79 6.86
N SER A 1017 -88.61 -239.51 6.92
CA SER A 1017 -87.76 -238.39 7.33
C SER A 1017 -88.51 -237.40 8.24
N THR A 1018 -87.78 -236.60 9.02
CA THR A 1018 -88.31 -235.52 9.87
C THR A 1018 -87.45 -234.26 9.74
N THR A 1019 -87.97 -233.12 10.23
CA THR A 1019 -87.29 -231.82 10.19
C THR A 1019 -87.21 -231.21 11.59
N LEU A 1020 -86.02 -230.77 11.97
CA LEU A 1020 -85.74 -230.05 13.23
C LEU A 1020 -85.47 -228.57 12.94
N THR A 1021 -85.72 -227.69 13.92
CA THR A 1021 -85.50 -226.24 13.79
C THR A 1021 -84.97 -225.62 15.07
N ALA A 1022 -84.04 -224.67 14.95
CA ALA A 1022 -83.39 -223.96 16.05
C ALA A 1022 -83.68 -222.44 16.02
N SER A 1023 -83.63 -221.77 17.17
CA SER A 1023 -83.98 -220.35 17.30
C SER A 1023 -83.19 -219.61 18.40
N GLY A 1024 -83.10 -218.29 18.29
CA GLY A 1024 -82.50 -217.40 19.31
C GLY A 1024 -81.05 -216.99 19.06
N GLY A 1025 -80.45 -217.34 17.91
CA GLY A 1025 -79.09 -216.96 17.53
C GLY A 1025 -79.01 -216.25 16.17
N GLY A 1026 -77.87 -215.59 15.92
CA GLY A 1026 -77.52 -215.05 14.59
C GLY A 1026 -76.83 -216.07 13.67
N THR A 1027 -76.32 -217.16 14.23
CA THR A 1027 -75.60 -218.25 13.54
C THR A 1027 -75.94 -219.59 14.20
N TYR A 1028 -75.90 -220.68 13.43
CA TYR A 1028 -76.34 -222.02 13.86
C TYR A 1028 -75.36 -223.10 13.38
N LEU A 1029 -75.30 -224.22 14.09
CA LEU A 1029 -74.48 -225.40 13.75
C LEU A 1029 -75.13 -226.66 14.35
N TRP A 1030 -75.29 -227.71 13.55
CA TRP A 1030 -75.86 -229.01 13.96
C TRP A 1030 -74.81 -230.13 13.92
N SER A 1031 -75.03 -231.20 14.67
CA SER A 1031 -74.09 -232.33 14.83
C SER A 1031 -73.81 -233.11 13.54
N ASN A 1032 -74.77 -233.21 12.61
CA ASN A 1032 -74.59 -233.82 11.29
C ASN A 1032 -74.02 -232.84 10.23
N SER A 1033 -73.54 -231.66 10.65
CA SER A 1033 -72.86 -230.61 9.84
C SER A 1033 -73.66 -229.46 9.18
N PRO A 1034 -75.02 -229.42 9.11
CA PRO A 1034 -75.73 -228.21 8.66
C PRO A 1034 -75.42 -226.96 9.50
N THR A 1035 -75.35 -225.81 8.84
CA THR A 1035 -75.19 -224.47 9.44
C THR A 1035 -76.46 -223.61 9.36
N THR A 1036 -77.53 -224.17 8.78
CA THR A 1036 -78.86 -223.54 8.65
C THR A 1036 -79.69 -223.70 9.92
N ALA A 1037 -80.66 -222.81 10.15
CA ALA A 1037 -81.61 -222.94 11.27
C ALA A 1037 -82.55 -224.15 11.17
N VAL A 1038 -82.56 -224.85 10.02
CA VAL A 1038 -83.40 -226.02 9.69
C VAL A 1038 -82.50 -227.18 9.28
N ASN A 1039 -82.87 -228.40 9.69
CA ASN A 1039 -82.13 -229.65 9.46
C ASN A 1039 -83.12 -230.80 9.16
N VAL A 1040 -82.80 -231.67 8.20
CA VAL A 1040 -83.67 -232.79 7.75
C VAL A 1040 -82.93 -234.11 7.98
N VAL A 1041 -83.59 -235.09 8.62
CA VAL A 1041 -82.97 -236.34 9.08
C VAL A 1041 -83.80 -237.54 8.62
N THR A 1042 -83.16 -238.62 8.19
CA THR A 1042 -83.77 -239.84 7.62
C THR A 1042 -83.54 -241.09 8.46
N ASP A 1043 -84.39 -242.10 8.27
CA ASP A 1043 -84.26 -243.47 8.82
C ASP A 1043 -82.82 -244.00 8.84
N GLN A 1044 -82.12 -243.97 7.69
CA GLN A 1044 -80.78 -244.59 7.56
C GLN A 1044 -79.66 -243.89 8.34
N GLU A 1045 -79.93 -242.77 9.02
CA GLU A 1045 -79.01 -242.11 9.97
C GLU A 1045 -79.37 -242.37 11.46
N HIS A 1046 -80.25 -243.35 11.76
CA HIS A 1046 -80.73 -243.58 13.13
C HIS A 1046 -79.84 -244.50 13.99
N ILE A 1047 -78.89 -243.89 14.70
CA ILE A 1047 -78.90 -243.73 16.18
C ILE A 1047 -77.47 -243.40 16.67
N ARG A 1048 -77.21 -242.10 16.90
CA ARG A 1048 -76.56 -241.56 18.11
C ARG A 1048 -76.58 -240.03 18.15
#